data_AF-A0A5K1JZC1-F1
#
_entry.id   AF-A0A5K1JZC1-F1
#
_cell.length_a   1.000
_cell.length_b   1.000
_cell.length_c   1.000
_cell.angle_alpha   90.00
_cell.angle_beta   90.00
_cell.angle_gamma   90.00
#
_symmetry.space_group_name_H-M   'P 1'
#
loop_
_entity.id
_entity.type
_entity.pdbx_description
1 polymer ?
#
loop_
_entity_poly.entity_id
_entity_poly.type
_entity_poly.pdbx_seq_one_letter_code
_entity_poly.pdbx_strand_id
1 'polypeptide(L)'
;FKNVWGLPWRVSAYTSDSYAVNSRVKGIATKSIVEKCYLKSTRIDHVALEDAIYVRPGHAKKLKNPQGGPSSSDETYETFAAVAKVGRGRVAYMGHFSPEPITVSVLLGLCFWPGARPPVAPGDGVPEVFHTGIAIVDDDVPPPVSPPKRNVLIISLERSEYMDEMYPQFYHALRKTAVLTEVQQPRAAQAALTATPHPDAIILSDCALTSPKHSKLLTRLVAYARAGGTVVAALQFGNTAKAKPGALRAFFAAWGVPWDGGSYHRTTTSLNPAGVPPPLDAGALQPRVSALSVHLGRVPRAHAVYLPTAASRIESRSRAPERLSPAQTLESPAAVAAVGGPGDLGPRVYSAGVCINPDGTPEPIIETEEEVPLPAPVAPVPSPRERRPREEEVVARAEATAKMREEKRGRADALKDEGNALYGQQKWAEAAEKYRAAALLAGPHPVYVSNLAASLLKMELWEVAESAATRALMHDPKHVKSLYRRALARRGLERFKDALTDLEWLLSIDKMNMSALTEKVSIRETVLARDKNANWLDDPSVRARRDEYLAMEVDDESESEDFAHASTPLACKDYNTRDTGCRNGAACRFSHAPDLKSIRDELGRNVCVYWLLGHCRFDASEKCIYAHDATYLPDRRWWNDDARLERIRAEFDAAVEEDPLDLGAGQVEERILAETFVPLPWRQELWAIATYSVQFRDRGFGFYQDDEYLRE
;
A
#
# COMPACT_ATOMS: atom_id res chain seq x y z
N PHE A 1 15.48 3.07 43.44
CA PHE A 1 14.96 2.29 44.58
C PHE A 1 15.21 2.96 45.92
N LYS A 2 16.46 3.13 46.35
CA LYS A 2 16.79 3.69 47.68
C LYS A 2 16.28 5.11 47.95
N ASN A 3 16.58 6.07 47.07
CA ASN A 3 16.34 7.49 47.36
C ASN A 3 14.86 7.90 47.32
N VAL A 4 14.05 7.28 46.45
CA VAL A 4 12.63 7.65 46.26
C VAL A 4 11.69 6.74 47.04
N TRP A 5 11.99 5.44 47.11
CA TRP A 5 11.09 4.45 47.70
C TRP A 5 11.64 3.82 48.99
N GLY A 6 12.83 4.22 49.46
CA GLY A 6 13.45 3.65 50.66
C GLY A 6 13.92 2.20 50.51
N LEU A 7 13.88 1.63 49.30
CA LEU A 7 14.19 0.23 49.06
C LEU A 7 15.70 0.02 48.86
N PRO A 8 16.36 -0.91 49.57
CA PRO A 8 17.81 -1.12 49.47
C PRO A 8 18.27 -1.75 48.14
N TRP A 9 17.32 -2.05 47.23
CA TRP A 9 17.56 -2.73 45.98
C TRP A 9 18.59 -2.01 45.11
N ARG A 10 19.57 -2.76 44.58
CA ARG A 10 20.55 -2.25 43.63
C ARG A 10 20.55 -3.12 42.38
N VAL A 11 20.87 -2.51 41.24
CA VAL A 11 20.98 -3.25 39.98
C VAL A 11 22.23 -4.12 40.02
N SER A 12 22.07 -5.40 39.69
CA SER A 12 23.12 -6.42 39.61
C SER A 12 23.29 -6.89 38.15
N ALA A 13 24.15 -7.89 37.94
CA ALA A 13 24.58 -8.39 36.64
C ALA A 13 23.43 -8.92 35.77
N TYR A 14 23.60 -8.73 34.45
CA TYR A 14 22.74 -9.27 33.39
C TYR A 14 23.22 -10.66 32.98
N THR A 15 22.65 -11.71 33.57
CA THR A 15 23.08 -13.10 33.36
C THR A 15 21.92 -14.07 33.15
N SER A 16 22.21 -15.20 32.51
CA SER A 16 21.28 -16.31 32.35
C SER A 16 21.37 -17.23 33.56
N ASP A 17 20.26 -17.48 34.24
CA ASP A 17 20.23 -18.34 35.42
C ASP A 17 18.87 -19.07 35.54
N SER A 18 18.85 -20.12 36.36
CA SER A 18 17.60 -20.82 36.72
C SER A 18 16.99 -20.20 37.96
N TYR A 19 15.67 -20.12 38.00
CA TYR A 19 14.89 -19.60 39.13
C TYR A 19 13.70 -20.50 39.45
N ALA A 20 13.25 -20.41 40.70
CA ALA A 20 12.02 -21.03 41.17
C ALA A 20 11.22 -20.01 41.99
N VAL A 21 9.89 -20.13 41.95
CA VAL A 21 8.98 -19.27 42.71
C VAL A 21 9.28 -19.40 44.19
N ASN A 22 9.41 -18.25 44.84
CA ASN A 22 9.57 -18.15 46.27
C ASN A 22 8.22 -18.34 46.97
N SER A 23 8.06 -19.44 47.69
CA SER A 23 6.84 -19.72 48.48
C SER A 23 6.57 -18.72 49.61
N ARG A 24 7.55 -17.89 49.99
CA ARG A 24 7.43 -16.90 51.07
C ARG A 24 7.19 -15.47 50.58
N VAL A 25 7.07 -15.24 49.27
CA VAL A 25 6.80 -13.90 48.74
C VAL A 25 5.44 -13.40 49.24
N LYS A 26 5.37 -12.13 49.64
CA LYS A 26 4.14 -11.47 50.09
C LYS A 26 3.70 -10.40 49.10
N GLY A 27 2.40 -10.35 48.82
CA GLY A 27 1.83 -9.31 47.97
C GLY A 27 1.74 -9.66 46.48
N ILE A 28 1.88 -10.94 46.13
CA ILE A 28 1.50 -11.49 44.83
C ILE A 28 0.86 -12.88 45.01
N ALA A 29 -0.15 -13.21 44.20
CA ALA A 29 -0.71 -14.55 44.18
C ALA A 29 0.23 -15.49 43.40
N THR A 30 0.77 -16.50 44.08
CA THR A 30 1.79 -17.38 43.49
C THR A 30 1.22 -18.58 42.71
N LYS A 31 -0.09 -18.84 42.80
CA LYS A 31 -0.73 -19.99 42.13
C LYS A 31 -0.79 -19.88 40.61
N SER A 32 -0.80 -18.65 40.08
CA SER A 32 -0.95 -18.35 38.66
C SER A 32 0.37 -18.01 37.96
N ILE A 33 1.50 -18.02 38.68
CA ILE A 33 2.84 -17.76 38.13
C ILE A 33 3.59 -19.07 37.92
N VAL A 34 4.47 -19.09 36.91
CA VAL A 34 5.21 -20.29 36.49
C VAL A 34 6.20 -20.73 37.58
N GLU A 35 6.11 -21.97 38.08
CA GLU A 35 6.87 -22.42 39.27
C GLU A 35 8.40 -22.37 39.09
N LYS A 36 8.92 -22.63 37.89
CA LYS A 36 10.36 -22.65 37.58
C LYS A 36 10.63 -22.08 36.20
N CYS A 37 11.77 -21.41 36.03
CA CYS A 37 12.20 -20.88 34.75
C CYS A 37 13.71 -20.78 34.60
N TYR A 38 14.14 -20.61 33.35
CA TYR A 38 15.49 -20.27 32.98
C TYR A 38 15.43 -19.09 32.02
N LEU A 39 16.04 -17.96 32.38
CA LEU A 39 16.03 -16.77 31.54
C LEU A 39 17.24 -15.87 31.80
N LYS A 40 17.54 -15.03 30.81
CA LYS A 40 18.58 -14.00 30.89
C LYS A 40 17.95 -12.65 31.22
N SER A 41 18.27 -12.09 32.39
CA SER A 41 17.66 -10.83 32.85
C SER A 41 18.63 -9.97 33.64
N THR A 42 18.35 -8.66 33.67
CA THR A 42 18.94 -7.76 34.65
C THR A 42 18.35 -8.12 36.00
N ARG A 43 19.19 -8.20 37.02
CA ARG A 43 18.78 -8.59 38.36
C ARG A 43 18.86 -7.40 39.29
N ILE A 44 18.17 -7.50 40.40
CA ILE A 44 18.39 -6.63 41.54
C ILE A 44 18.86 -7.47 42.72
N ASP A 45 19.80 -6.93 43.47
CA ASP A 45 20.33 -7.49 44.71
C ASP A 45 19.77 -6.74 45.93
N HIS A 46 20.15 -7.16 47.13
CA HIS A 46 19.69 -6.57 48.39
C HIS A 46 18.15 -6.60 48.56
N VAL A 47 17.47 -7.58 47.94
CA VAL A 47 16.01 -7.76 48.05
C VAL A 47 15.70 -8.64 49.26
N ALA A 48 14.77 -8.23 50.13
CA ALA A 48 14.31 -9.06 51.23
C ALA A 48 13.62 -10.33 50.72
N LEU A 49 13.75 -11.44 51.44
CA LEU A 49 13.15 -12.71 51.01
C LEU A 49 11.64 -12.60 50.77
N GLU A 50 10.91 -11.86 51.60
CA GLU A 50 9.46 -11.71 51.43
C GLU A 50 9.05 -10.83 50.24
N ASP A 51 9.99 -10.08 49.66
CA ASP A 51 9.76 -9.24 48.50
C ASP A 51 10.20 -9.90 47.19
N ALA A 52 11.10 -10.90 47.25
CA ALA A 52 11.61 -11.58 46.06
C ALA A 52 10.59 -12.60 45.52
N ILE A 53 10.10 -12.42 44.30
CA ILE A 53 9.10 -13.31 43.68
C ILE A 53 9.76 -14.63 43.26
N TYR A 54 10.98 -14.55 42.72
CA TYR A 54 11.79 -15.70 42.33
C TYR A 54 13.11 -15.73 43.07
N VAL A 55 13.58 -16.91 43.41
CA VAL A 55 14.91 -17.16 43.98
C VAL A 55 15.60 -18.30 43.24
N ARG A 56 16.92 -18.44 43.37
CA ARG A 56 17.64 -19.56 42.78
C ARG A 56 17.11 -20.91 43.33
N PRO A 57 17.07 -21.99 42.51
CA PRO A 57 16.53 -23.29 42.91
C PRO A 57 17.12 -23.86 44.21
N GLY A 58 18.41 -23.61 44.48
CA GLY A 58 19.07 -24.01 45.72
C GLY A 58 18.47 -23.35 46.97
N HIS A 59 18.05 -22.08 46.87
CA HIS A 59 17.37 -21.35 47.95
C HIS A 59 15.90 -21.77 48.05
N ALA A 60 15.20 -21.94 46.92
CA ALA A 60 13.81 -22.42 46.92
C ALA A 60 13.65 -23.79 47.58
N LYS A 61 14.60 -24.72 47.40
CA LYS A 61 14.59 -26.03 48.07
C LYS A 61 14.70 -25.92 49.59
N LYS A 62 15.54 -25.01 50.11
CA LYS A 62 15.68 -24.76 51.55
C LYS A 62 14.39 -24.20 52.17
N LEU A 63 13.64 -23.40 51.41
CA LEU A 63 12.38 -22.77 51.85
C LEU A 63 11.19 -23.74 51.95
N LYS A 64 11.24 -24.88 51.25
CA LYS A 64 10.20 -25.94 51.32
C LYS A 64 10.38 -26.88 52.52
N ASN A 65 11.47 -26.78 53.30
CA ASN A 65 11.74 -27.68 54.42
C ASN A 65 11.40 -27.00 55.78
N PRO A 66 10.33 -27.42 56.48
CA PRO A 66 9.78 -26.68 57.63
C PRO A 66 10.63 -26.71 58.91
N GLN A 67 11.67 -27.55 58.99
CA GLN A 67 12.56 -27.66 60.16
C GLN A 67 13.84 -26.80 60.06
N GLY A 68 14.04 -26.07 58.96
CA GLY A 68 15.08 -25.02 58.90
C GLY A 68 14.51 -23.71 59.43
N GLY A 69 14.87 -23.34 60.66
CA GLY A 69 14.54 -22.04 61.27
C GLY A 69 14.99 -20.84 60.41
N PRO A 70 14.57 -19.61 60.76
CA PRO A 70 14.78 -18.43 59.92
C PRO A 70 16.27 -18.24 59.64
N SER A 71 16.65 -18.28 58.35
CA SER A 71 17.85 -17.57 57.95
C SER A 71 17.60 -16.08 58.25
N SER A 72 18.61 -15.40 58.80
CA SER A 72 18.47 -14.13 59.49
C SER A 72 17.61 -13.11 58.72
N SER A 73 16.92 -12.21 59.44
CA SER A 73 16.16 -11.10 58.85
C SER A 73 17.00 -10.15 57.98
N ASP A 74 18.33 -10.29 58.02
CA ASP A 74 19.29 -9.52 57.23
C ASP A 74 19.74 -10.23 55.95
N GLU A 75 19.27 -11.45 55.69
CA GLU A 75 19.64 -12.16 54.48
C GLU A 75 18.92 -11.56 53.26
N THR A 76 19.71 -11.06 52.32
CA THR A 76 19.20 -10.47 51.09
C THR A 76 19.46 -11.35 49.89
N TYR A 77 18.59 -11.22 48.88
CA TYR A 77 18.51 -12.10 47.74
C TYR A 77 18.70 -11.32 46.44
N GLU A 78 19.32 -11.98 45.47
CA GLU A 78 19.31 -11.54 44.08
C GLU A 78 18.12 -12.15 43.35
N THR A 79 17.36 -11.31 42.65
CA THR A 79 16.21 -11.75 41.85
C THR A 79 16.03 -10.89 40.61
N PHE A 80 15.39 -11.46 39.58
CA PHE A 80 14.96 -10.69 38.41
C PHE A 80 13.56 -10.09 38.58
N ALA A 81 12.80 -10.50 39.61
CA ALA A 81 11.46 -10.01 39.85
C ALA A 81 11.17 -9.89 41.37
N ALA A 82 10.75 -8.70 41.80
CA ALA A 82 10.48 -8.39 43.21
C ALA A 82 9.26 -7.48 43.37
N VAL A 83 8.64 -7.50 44.54
CA VAL A 83 7.54 -6.62 44.96
C VAL A 83 7.72 -6.23 46.41
N ALA A 84 7.77 -4.92 46.71
CA ALA A 84 7.90 -4.41 48.07
C ALA A 84 6.77 -3.44 48.40
N LYS A 85 6.45 -3.33 49.70
CA LYS A 85 5.51 -2.33 50.22
C LYS A 85 6.18 -0.98 50.35
N VAL A 86 5.52 0.07 49.84
CA VAL A 86 5.98 1.47 49.93
C VAL A 86 4.81 2.33 50.38
N GLY A 87 4.85 2.80 51.63
CA GLY A 87 3.73 3.50 52.26
C GLY A 87 2.48 2.61 52.33
N ARG A 88 1.35 3.11 51.81
CA ARG A 88 0.10 2.35 51.66
C ARG A 88 0.04 1.52 50.38
N GLY A 89 0.96 1.76 49.44
CA GLY A 89 1.04 1.08 48.14
C GLY A 89 2.18 0.07 48.06
N ARG A 90 2.49 -0.38 46.84
CA ARG A 90 3.60 -1.29 46.55
C ARG A 90 4.34 -0.82 45.30
N VAL A 91 5.61 -1.16 45.22
CA VAL A 91 6.45 -1.00 44.03
C VAL A 91 6.97 -2.38 43.65
N ALA A 92 6.91 -2.71 42.36
CA ALA A 92 7.43 -3.96 41.83
C ALA A 92 8.49 -3.70 40.76
N TYR A 93 9.43 -4.63 40.63
CA TYR A 93 10.47 -4.62 39.62
C TYR A 93 10.46 -5.92 38.85
N MET A 94 10.69 -5.82 37.54
CA MET A 94 10.91 -6.95 36.65
C MET A 94 11.99 -6.58 35.64
N GLY A 95 13.11 -7.31 35.66
CA GLY A 95 14.32 -6.92 34.92
C GLY A 95 14.37 -7.32 33.45
N HIS A 96 13.44 -8.16 32.98
CA HIS A 96 13.33 -8.56 31.58
C HIS A 96 11.87 -8.83 31.21
N PHE A 97 11.47 -8.35 30.04
CA PHE A 97 10.18 -8.62 29.41
C PHE A 97 10.43 -9.38 28.11
N SER A 98 10.09 -10.67 28.12
CA SER A 98 9.99 -11.55 26.95
C SER A 98 8.54 -12.01 26.87
N PRO A 99 7.88 -12.09 25.70
CA PRO A 99 6.48 -12.52 25.57
C PRO A 99 6.23 -13.97 26.03
N GLU A 100 7.24 -14.65 26.56
CA GLU A 100 7.10 -15.92 27.23
C GLU A 100 6.06 -15.89 28.36
N PRO A 101 5.27 -16.97 28.53
CA PRO A 101 4.19 -17.06 29.51
C PRO A 101 4.59 -16.66 30.94
N ILE A 102 5.86 -16.85 31.31
CA ILE A 102 6.34 -16.48 32.63
C ILE A 102 6.26 -14.98 32.92
N THR A 103 6.68 -14.13 31.99
CA THR A 103 6.76 -12.69 32.30
C THR A 103 5.37 -12.06 32.36
N VAL A 104 4.49 -12.54 31.48
CA VAL A 104 3.08 -12.16 31.42
C VAL A 104 2.36 -12.55 32.70
N SER A 105 2.49 -13.79 33.17
CA SER A 105 1.83 -14.23 34.40
C SER A 105 2.28 -13.46 35.65
N VAL A 106 3.57 -13.11 35.74
CA VAL A 106 4.10 -12.32 36.86
C VAL A 106 3.58 -10.89 36.82
N LEU A 107 3.57 -10.26 35.64
CA LEU A 107 3.01 -8.91 35.47
C LEU A 107 1.52 -8.86 35.81
N LEU A 108 0.74 -9.82 35.33
CA LEU A 108 -0.68 -9.92 35.67
C LEU A 108 -0.89 -10.11 37.18
N GLY A 109 -0.10 -10.97 37.82
CA GLY A 109 -0.13 -11.14 39.27
C GLY A 109 0.18 -9.86 40.05
N LEU A 110 1.08 -9.01 39.54
CA LEU A 110 1.41 -7.71 40.12
C LEU A 110 0.31 -6.66 39.89
N CYS A 111 -0.34 -6.66 38.73
CA CYS A 111 -1.39 -5.71 38.38
C CYS A 111 -2.73 -5.99 39.09
N PHE A 112 -3.04 -7.25 39.38
CA PHE A 112 -4.36 -7.67 39.88
C PHE A 112 -4.33 -8.21 41.32
N TRP A 113 -3.48 -7.64 42.18
CA TRP A 113 -3.40 -8.05 43.59
C TRP A 113 -4.69 -7.73 44.38
N PRO A 114 -5.16 -8.63 45.26
CA PRO A 114 -6.30 -8.39 46.15
C PRO A 114 -6.07 -7.17 47.07
N GLY A 115 -6.83 -6.08 46.85
CA GLY A 115 -6.78 -4.87 47.68
C GLY A 115 -5.96 -3.71 47.11
N ALA A 116 -5.58 -3.74 45.82
CA ALA A 116 -4.86 -2.67 45.12
C ALA A 116 -5.73 -1.44 44.76
N ARG A 117 -6.68 -1.03 45.62
CA ARG A 117 -7.44 0.22 45.43
C ARG A 117 -6.93 1.28 46.40
N PRO A 118 -6.33 2.40 45.92
CA PRO A 118 -6.04 3.51 46.80
C PRO A 118 -7.35 4.12 47.32
N PRO A 119 -7.46 4.47 48.62
CA PRO A 119 -8.60 5.22 49.11
C PRO A 119 -8.58 6.60 48.45
N VAL A 120 -9.65 6.95 47.75
CA VAL A 120 -9.82 8.28 47.13
C VAL A 120 -10.16 9.26 48.25
N ALA A 121 -9.30 10.24 48.50
CA ALA A 121 -9.65 11.38 49.34
C ALA A 121 -10.53 12.34 48.51
N PRO A 122 -11.61 12.92 49.06
CA PRO A 122 -12.43 13.88 48.32
C PRO A 122 -11.60 15.14 48.03
N GLY A 123 -11.38 15.47 46.75
CA GLY A 123 -10.83 16.77 46.34
C GLY A 123 -9.67 16.76 45.35
N ASP A 124 -8.96 15.64 45.18
CA ASP A 124 -7.89 15.56 44.18
C ASP A 124 -8.49 15.07 42.85
N GLY A 125 -8.75 15.99 41.91
CA GLY A 125 -9.46 15.78 40.64
C GLY A 125 -8.82 14.81 39.64
N VAL A 126 -8.56 13.57 40.06
CA VAL A 126 -8.26 12.43 39.20
C VAL A 126 -9.58 11.73 38.90
N PRO A 127 -9.99 11.58 37.62
CA PRO A 127 -11.25 10.95 37.28
C PRO A 127 -11.28 9.49 37.75
N GLU A 128 -12.41 9.09 38.34
CA GLU A 128 -12.72 7.73 38.74
C GLU A 128 -12.44 6.76 37.59
N VAL A 129 -11.44 5.90 37.76
CA VAL A 129 -11.27 4.73 36.91
C VAL A 129 -12.31 3.70 37.36
N PHE A 130 -13.41 3.63 36.62
CA PHE A 130 -14.39 2.55 36.78
C PHE A 130 -13.72 1.21 36.47
N HIS A 131 -13.36 0.47 37.52
CA HIS A 131 -13.07 -0.95 37.42
C HIS A 131 -14.39 -1.72 37.35
N THR A 132 -14.71 -2.32 36.20
CA THR A 132 -15.61 -3.48 36.16
C THR A 132 -14.77 -4.74 35.91
N GLY A 133 -14.02 -5.12 36.95
CA GLY A 133 -13.56 -6.49 37.12
C GLY A 133 -14.74 -7.34 37.60
N ILE A 134 -14.94 -8.45 36.90
CA ILE A 134 -15.57 -9.73 37.30
C ILE A 134 -16.19 -9.70 38.71
N ALA A 135 -17.53 -9.62 38.76
CA ALA A 135 -18.28 -10.22 39.85
C ALA A 135 -18.47 -11.70 39.51
N ILE A 136 -18.02 -12.57 40.42
CA ILE A 136 -18.59 -13.92 40.53
C ILE A 136 -20.03 -13.67 40.97
N VAL A 137 -20.99 -14.01 40.12
CA VAL A 137 -22.41 -13.88 40.43
C VAL A 137 -22.78 -15.08 41.29
N ASP A 138 -23.37 -14.81 42.46
CA ASP A 138 -24.11 -15.82 43.22
C ASP A 138 -25.24 -16.36 42.33
N ASP A 139 -25.35 -17.70 42.25
CA ASP A 139 -26.49 -18.38 41.66
C ASP A 139 -27.77 -18.01 42.44
N ASP A 140 -28.79 -17.53 41.71
CA ASP A 140 -30.24 -17.53 42.04
C ASP A 140 -31.02 -16.24 41.74
N VAL A 141 -30.79 -15.60 40.58
CA VAL A 141 -31.82 -14.71 39.97
C VAL A 141 -31.81 -14.90 38.45
N PRO A 142 -32.95 -15.26 37.80
CA PRO A 142 -33.00 -15.35 36.35
C PRO A 142 -32.85 -13.94 35.75
N PRO A 143 -31.93 -13.73 34.78
CA PRO A 143 -31.68 -12.40 34.25
C PRO A 143 -32.85 -11.94 33.37
N PRO A 144 -33.10 -10.62 33.31
CA PRO A 144 -34.08 -10.06 32.40
C PRO A 144 -33.67 -10.37 30.96
N VAL A 145 -34.66 -10.68 30.11
CA VAL A 145 -34.46 -11.01 28.69
C VAL A 145 -33.67 -9.89 28.02
N SER A 146 -32.41 -10.19 27.70
CA SER A 146 -31.50 -9.23 27.07
C SER A 146 -31.91 -9.04 25.61
N PRO A 147 -31.82 -7.83 25.03
CA PRO A 147 -32.05 -7.65 23.60
C PRO A 147 -31.09 -8.55 22.80
N PRO A 148 -31.50 -9.04 21.60
CA PRO A 148 -30.67 -9.91 20.80
C PRO A 148 -29.32 -9.24 20.50
N LYS A 149 -28.23 -9.97 20.73
CA LYS A 149 -26.87 -9.51 20.43
C LYS A 149 -26.73 -9.25 18.93
N ARG A 150 -26.08 -8.14 18.56
CA ARG A 150 -25.75 -7.80 17.17
C ARG A 150 -24.85 -8.88 16.55
N ASN A 151 -25.05 -9.20 15.28
CA ASN A 151 -24.22 -10.11 14.50
C ASN A 151 -23.07 -9.33 13.83
N VAL A 152 -21.84 -9.53 14.28
CA VAL A 152 -20.65 -8.84 13.75
C VAL A 152 -19.75 -9.83 13.02
N LEU A 153 -19.42 -9.50 11.77
CA LEU A 153 -18.49 -10.27 10.94
C LEU A 153 -17.12 -9.58 10.92
N ILE A 154 -16.05 -10.30 11.27
CA ILE A 154 -14.67 -9.85 11.07
C ILE A 154 -14.08 -10.59 9.87
N ILE A 155 -13.52 -9.85 8.90
CA ILE A 155 -12.80 -10.38 7.75
C ILE A 155 -11.31 -10.15 7.96
N SER A 156 -10.58 -11.25 8.11
CA SER A 156 -9.15 -11.29 8.45
C SER A 156 -8.35 -12.13 7.45
N LEU A 157 -8.22 -11.68 6.20
CA LEU A 157 -7.60 -12.48 5.13
C LEU A 157 -6.07 -12.59 5.27
N GLU A 158 -5.43 -11.63 5.94
CA GLU A 158 -4.01 -11.59 6.25
C GLU A 158 -3.80 -11.52 7.77
N ARG A 159 -4.59 -12.32 8.51
CA ARG A 159 -4.58 -12.35 9.98
C ARG A 159 -3.17 -12.63 10.53
N SER A 160 -2.65 -11.71 11.35
CA SER A 160 -1.43 -11.94 12.11
C SER A 160 -1.65 -12.86 13.30
N GLU A 161 -0.67 -13.73 13.59
CA GLU A 161 -0.66 -14.61 14.77
C GLU A 161 -0.76 -13.83 16.10
N TYR A 162 -0.32 -12.58 16.13
CA TYR A 162 -0.35 -11.72 17.32
C TYR A 162 -1.64 -10.90 17.46
N MET A 163 -2.64 -11.06 16.58
CA MET A 163 -3.82 -10.18 16.56
C MET A 163 -4.64 -10.24 17.85
N ASP A 164 -4.81 -11.43 18.45
CA ASP A 164 -5.52 -11.59 19.71
C ASP A 164 -4.74 -10.97 20.89
N GLU A 165 -3.41 -11.00 20.84
CA GLU A 165 -2.52 -10.43 21.85
C GLU A 165 -2.42 -8.92 21.75
N MET A 166 -2.52 -8.36 20.54
CA MET A 166 -2.50 -6.91 20.30
C MET A 166 -3.81 -6.23 20.69
N TYR A 167 -4.95 -6.92 20.53
CA TYR A 167 -6.28 -6.33 20.74
C TYR A 167 -7.18 -7.11 21.73
N PRO A 168 -6.68 -7.60 22.87
CA PRO A 168 -7.44 -8.50 23.74
C PRO A 168 -8.67 -7.81 24.37
N GLN A 169 -8.54 -6.52 24.71
CA GLN A 169 -9.63 -5.74 25.28
C GLN A 169 -10.76 -5.50 24.27
N PHE A 170 -10.41 -5.29 23.00
CA PHE A 170 -11.37 -5.10 21.92
C PHE A 170 -12.17 -6.39 21.67
N TYR A 171 -11.50 -7.51 21.48
CA TYR A 171 -12.16 -8.80 21.27
C TYR A 171 -13.02 -9.22 22.47
N HIS A 172 -12.54 -8.98 23.68
CA HIS A 172 -13.30 -9.25 24.89
C HIS A 172 -14.57 -8.41 24.98
N ALA A 173 -14.47 -7.09 24.74
CA ALA A 173 -15.63 -6.19 24.74
C ALA A 173 -16.65 -6.57 23.66
N LEU A 174 -16.17 -6.89 22.45
CA LEU A 174 -17.04 -7.23 21.32
C LEU A 174 -17.78 -8.55 21.53
N ARG A 175 -17.11 -9.60 22.05
CA ARG A 175 -17.77 -10.90 22.38
C ARG A 175 -18.81 -10.76 23.49
N LYS A 176 -18.68 -9.76 24.36
CA LYS A 176 -19.67 -9.47 25.41
C LYS A 176 -20.97 -8.91 24.80
N THR A 177 -20.85 -8.03 23.81
CA THR A 177 -21.98 -7.24 23.26
C THR A 177 -22.54 -7.75 21.93
N ALA A 178 -21.80 -8.59 21.21
CA ALA A 178 -22.14 -9.09 19.88
C ALA A 178 -21.89 -10.60 19.73
N VAL A 179 -22.59 -11.22 18.79
CA VAL A 179 -22.23 -12.53 18.22
C VAL A 179 -21.13 -12.27 17.19
N LEU A 180 -19.98 -12.91 17.38
CA LEU A 180 -18.81 -12.66 16.56
C LEU A 180 -18.53 -13.83 15.62
N THR A 181 -18.50 -13.56 14.32
CA THR A 181 -18.02 -14.50 13.31
C THR A 181 -16.74 -13.94 12.70
N GLU A 182 -15.65 -14.71 12.71
CA GLU A 182 -14.41 -14.30 12.05
C GLU A 182 -14.08 -15.25 10.90
N VAL A 183 -13.72 -14.68 9.75
CA VAL A 183 -13.38 -15.44 8.53
C VAL A 183 -12.01 -15.04 8.00
N GLN A 184 -11.21 -16.03 7.62
CA GLN A 184 -9.85 -15.82 7.09
C GLN A 184 -9.71 -16.20 5.62
N GLN A 185 -10.81 -16.59 4.97
CA GLN A 185 -10.82 -17.06 3.59
C GLN A 185 -11.81 -16.25 2.74
N PRO A 186 -11.44 -15.80 1.53
CA PRO A 186 -12.33 -14.99 0.69
C PRO A 186 -13.67 -15.67 0.38
N ARG A 187 -13.68 -17.00 0.19
CA ARG A 187 -14.91 -17.78 -0.04
C ARG A 187 -15.83 -17.78 1.18
N ALA A 188 -15.26 -17.89 2.38
CA ALA A 188 -16.03 -17.85 3.62
C ALA A 188 -16.60 -16.45 3.88
N ALA A 189 -15.83 -15.39 3.59
CA ALA A 189 -16.33 -14.01 3.63
C ALA A 189 -17.48 -13.79 2.64
N GLN A 190 -17.36 -14.31 1.42
CA GLN A 190 -18.41 -14.23 0.42
C GLN A 190 -19.69 -14.96 0.84
N ALA A 191 -19.56 -16.14 1.46
CA ALA A 191 -20.70 -16.90 1.99
C ALA A 191 -21.37 -16.17 3.17
N ALA A 192 -20.58 -15.58 4.07
CA ALA A 192 -21.08 -14.82 5.22
C ALA A 192 -21.84 -13.55 4.80
N LEU A 193 -21.42 -12.89 3.72
CA LEU A 193 -22.14 -11.74 3.15
C LEU A 193 -23.52 -12.09 2.59
N THR A 194 -23.70 -13.34 2.14
CA THR A 194 -24.98 -13.83 1.60
C THR A 194 -25.79 -14.64 2.61
N ALA A 195 -25.31 -14.77 3.85
CA ALA A 195 -25.98 -15.52 4.89
C ALA A 195 -27.23 -14.78 5.41
N THR A 196 -28.21 -15.54 5.87
CA THR A 196 -29.41 -15.02 6.54
C THR A 196 -29.42 -15.52 7.99
N PRO A 197 -29.47 -14.64 9.01
CA PRO A 197 -29.49 -13.18 8.89
C PRO A 197 -28.15 -12.59 8.41
N HIS A 198 -28.21 -11.46 7.70
CA HIS A 198 -27.01 -10.74 7.30
C HIS A 198 -26.27 -10.19 8.54
N PRO A 199 -24.94 -9.95 8.45
CA PRO A 199 -24.23 -9.23 9.49
C PRO A 199 -24.84 -7.84 9.72
N ASP A 200 -24.91 -7.40 10.98
CA ASP A 200 -25.27 -6.02 11.35
C ASP A 200 -24.12 -5.04 11.05
N ALA A 201 -22.88 -5.51 11.22
CA ALA A 201 -21.67 -4.75 10.96
C ALA A 201 -20.53 -5.67 10.53
N ILE A 202 -19.64 -5.13 9.69
CA ILE A 202 -18.48 -5.84 9.18
C ILE A 202 -17.21 -5.08 9.55
N ILE A 203 -16.22 -5.78 10.09
CA ILE A 203 -14.92 -5.23 10.44
C ILE A 203 -13.86 -5.83 9.51
N LEU A 204 -13.11 -4.97 8.83
CA LEU A 204 -11.95 -5.35 8.05
C LEU A 204 -10.72 -5.18 8.94
N SER A 205 -10.15 -6.28 9.41
CA SER A 205 -9.07 -6.23 10.40
C SER A 205 -7.69 -5.96 9.81
N ASP A 206 -7.50 -6.24 8.52
CA ASP A 206 -6.23 -6.13 7.80
C ASP A 206 -6.40 -5.54 6.40
N CYS A 207 -5.30 -5.10 5.79
CA CYS A 207 -5.32 -4.38 4.52
C CYS A 207 -5.39 -5.29 3.28
N ALA A 208 -5.67 -6.59 3.41
CA ALA A 208 -5.68 -7.51 2.26
C ALA A 208 -6.63 -7.06 1.15
N LEU A 209 -7.79 -6.49 1.52
CA LEU A 209 -8.80 -5.98 0.58
C LEU A 209 -8.35 -4.75 -0.23
N THR A 210 -7.21 -4.13 0.11
CA THR A 210 -6.58 -3.11 -0.75
C THR A 210 -5.91 -3.73 -1.99
N SER A 211 -5.72 -5.05 -2.00
CA SER A 211 -5.18 -5.80 -3.14
C SER A 211 -6.24 -6.01 -4.23
N PRO A 212 -5.94 -5.73 -5.51
CA PRO A 212 -6.84 -6.01 -6.63
C PRO A 212 -7.31 -7.47 -6.71
N LYS A 213 -6.56 -8.41 -6.12
CA LYS A 213 -6.92 -9.85 -6.05
C LYS A 213 -8.27 -10.09 -5.35
N HIS A 214 -8.71 -9.18 -4.48
CA HIS A 214 -9.96 -9.30 -3.74
C HIS A 214 -11.04 -8.32 -4.22
N SER A 215 -10.90 -7.75 -5.43
CA SER A 215 -11.84 -6.78 -6.01
C SER A 215 -13.29 -7.27 -5.99
N LYS A 216 -13.55 -8.53 -6.32
CA LYS A 216 -14.91 -9.12 -6.27
C LYS A 216 -15.53 -9.08 -4.87
N LEU A 217 -14.74 -9.34 -3.84
CA LEU A 217 -15.20 -9.28 -2.45
C LEU A 217 -15.39 -7.83 -2.00
N LEU A 218 -14.49 -6.92 -2.41
CA LEU A 218 -14.62 -5.48 -2.19
C LEU A 218 -15.91 -4.92 -2.82
N THR A 219 -16.22 -5.26 -4.07
CA THR A 219 -17.47 -4.85 -4.73
C THR A 219 -18.71 -5.28 -3.95
N ARG A 220 -18.71 -6.50 -3.38
CA ARG A 220 -19.83 -6.98 -2.54
C ARG A 220 -19.92 -6.24 -1.21
N LEU A 221 -18.79 -5.90 -0.60
CA LEU A 221 -18.76 -5.10 0.63
C LEU A 221 -19.27 -3.67 0.40
N VAL A 222 -18.92 -3.06 -0.73
CA VAL A 222 -19.47 -1.75 -1.15
C VAL A 222 -20.98 -1.86 -1.35
N ALA A 223 -21.47 -2.91 -2.01
CA ALA A 223 -22.91 -3.13 -2.18
C ALA A 223 -23.63 -3.31 -0.84
N TYR A 224 -23.05 -4.08 0.09
CA TYR A 224 -23.56 -4.23 1.46
C TYR A 224 -23.63 -2.88 2.20
N ALA A 225 -22.60 -2.04 2.08
CA ALA A 225 -22.60 -0.72 2.71
C ALA A 225 -23.67 0.22 2.12
N ARG A 226 -23.83 0.22 0.79
CA ARG A 226 -24.87 0.99 0.09
C ARG A 226 -26.28 0.55 0.44
N ALA A 227 -26.48 -0.73 0.75
CA ALA A 227 -27.74 -1.26 1.23
C ALA A 227 -28.07 -0.87 2.69
N GLY A 228 -27.23 -0.08 3.35
CA GLY A 228 -27.42 0.38 4.73
C GLY A 228 -26.56 -0.36 5.77
N GLY A 229 -25.70 -1.28 5.33
CA GLY A 229 -24.78 -1.99 6.21
C GLY A 229 -23.60 -1.12 6.68
N THR A 230 -23.06 -1.42 7.87
CA THR A 230 -21.86 -0.72 8.37
C THR A 230 -20.60 -1.53 8.09
N VAL A 231 -19.60 -0.91 7.47
CA VAL A 231 -18.25 -1.50 7.27
C VAL A 231 -17.20 -0.63 7.94
N VAL A 232 -16.35 -1.24 8.78
CA VAL A 232 -15.32 -0.56 9.56
C VAL A 232 -13.95 -1.14 9.23
N ALA A 233 -13.04 -0.33 8.69
CA ALA A 233 -11.63 -0.70 8.53
C ALA A 233 -10.85 -0.32 9.80
N ALA A 234 -10.34 -1.30 10.55
CA ALA A 234 -9.76 -1.08 11.88
C ALA A 234 -8.65 -2.09 12.22
N LEU A 235 -8.14 -2.04 13.45
CA LEU A 235 -7.11 -2.95 13.97
C LEU A 235 -5.80 -2.86 13.16
N GLN A 236 -5.33 -3.98 12.62
CA GLN A 236 -4.09 -4.06 11.85
C GLN A 236 -4.19 -3.30 10.52
N PHE A 237 -5.39 -3.05 9.99
CA PHE A 237 -5.61 -2.25 8.78
C PHE A 237 -4.90 -0.90 8.89
N GLY A 238 -5.12 -0.16 9.99
CA GLY A 238 -4.53 1.16 10.22
C GLY A 238 -3.00 1.16 10.41
N ASN A 239 -2.38 -0.01 10.58
CA ASN A 239 -0.93 -0.16 10.73
C ASN A 239 -0.26 -0.67 9.44
N THR A 240 -0.93 -1.55 8.71
CA THR A 240 -0.37 -2.25 7.55
C THR A 240 -0.76 -1.63 6.21
N ALA A 241 -1.79 -0.78 6.17
CA ALA A 241 -2.27 -0.19 4.92
C ALA A 241 -1.27 0.75 4.21
N LYS A 242 -0.18 1.17 4.87
CA LYS A 242 0.93 1.91 4.23
C LYS A 242 1.82 1.01 3.35
N ALA A 243 1.65 -0.32 3.39
CA ALA A 243 2.53 -1.27 2.72
C ALA A 243 2.64 -1.07 1.20
N LYS A 244 1.66 -0.43 0.54
CA LYS A 244 1.69 -0.14 -0.90
C LYS A 244 1.23 1.30 -1.17
N PRO A 245 2.09 2.18 -1.72
CA PRO A 245 1.70 3.54 -2.08
C PRO A 245 0.48 3.56 -3.02
N GLY A 246 -0.51 4.42 -2.74
CA GLY A 246 -1.73 4.55 -3.55
C GLY A 246 -2.81 3.48 -3.32
N ALA A 247 -2.52 2.38 -2.60
CA ALA A 247 -3.48 1.30 -2.38
C ALA A 247 -4.68 1.74 -1.51
N LEU A 248 -4.46 2.60 -0.52
CA LEU A 248 -5.54 3.18 0.28
C LEU A 248 -6.46 4.09 -0.54
N ARG A 249 -5.90 4.89 -1.44
CA ARG A 249 -6.69 5.73 -2.35
C ARG A 249 -7.55 4.90 -3.28
N ALA A 250 -6.97 3.87 -3.90
CA ALA A 250 -7.72 2.97 -4.77
C ALA A 250 -8.81 2.20 -4.01
N PHE A 251 -8.50 1.76 -2.78
CA PHE A 251 -9.46 1.12 -1.90
C PHE A 251 -10.62 2.06 -1.59
N PHE A 252 -10.37 3.28 -1.08
CA PHE A 252 -11.40 4.23 -0.68
C PHE A 252 -12.20 4.80 -1.87
N ALA A 253 -11.57 4.93 -3.05
CA ALA A 253 -12.25 5.30 -4.28
C ALA A 253 -13.39 4.33 -4.65
N ALA A 254 -13.25 3.03 -4.35
CA ALA A 254 -14.32 2.04 -4.58
C ALA A 254 -15.58 2.33 -3.75
N TRP A 255 -15.45 3.04 -2.63
CA TRP A 255 -16.56 3.45 -1.76
C TRP A 255 -17.09 4.85 -2.12
N GLY A 256 -16.50 5.51 -3.14
CA GLY A 256 -16.89 6.86 -3.57
C GLY A 256 -16.44 7.97 -2.62
N VAL A 257 -15.46 7.72 -1.74
CA VAL A 257 -14.92 8.74 -0.83
C VAL A 257 -13.51 9.18 -1.25
N PRO A 258 -13.13 10.46 -1.07
CA PRO A 258 -11.87 11.00 -1.60
C PRO A 258 -10.65 10.71 -0.71
N TRP A 259 -10.82 9.84 0.30
CA TRP A 259 -9.80 9.58 1.32
C TRP A 259 -8.54 8.95 0.72
N ASP A 260 -7.40 9.29 1.30
CA ASP A 260 -6.08 8.81 0.89
C ASP A 260 -5.26 8.39 2.13
N GLY A 261 -4.18 7.63 1.92
CA GLY A 261 -3.21 7.34 2.96
C GLY A 261 -2.39 8.58 3.31
N GLY A 262 -2.39 8.94 4.59
CA GLY A 262 -1.56 10.01 5.15
C GLY A 262 -0.33 9.49 5.87
N SER A 263 0.15 10.27 6.83
CA SER A 263 1.37 10.02 7.58
C SER A 263 1.17 8.94 8.64
N TYR A 264 2.21 8.14 8.87
CA TYR A 264 2.27 7.20 9.99
C TYR A 264 3.06 7.83 11.12
N HIS A 265 2.38 8.29 12.16
CA HIS A 265 2.99 8.88 13.34
C HIS A 265 2.03 8.84 14.53
N ARG A 266 2.57 9.12 15.72
CA ARG A 266 1.75 9.38 16.90
C ARG A 266 1.56 10.87 17.05
N THR A 267 0.33 11.30 17.27
CA THR A 267 0.04 12.68 17.69
C THR A 267 -1.26 12.72 18.48
N THR A 268 -1.34 13.62 19.45
CA THR A 268 -2.59 13.92 20.14
C THR A 268 -3.54 14.67 19.19
N THR A 269 -4.71 14.11 18.94
CA THR A 269 -5.81 14.73 18.19
C THR A 269 -7.00 14.96 19.11
N SER A 270 -7.89 15.89 18.75
CA SER A 270 -9.10 16.20 19.52
C SER A 270 -10.33 15.98 18.66
N LEU A 271 -11.50 15.75 19.28
CA LEU A 271 -12.75 15.62 18.53
C LEU A 271 -12.92 16.79 17.57
N ASN A 272 -13.43 16.49 16.38
CA ASN A 272 -13.59 17.46 15.32
C ASN A 272 -14.34 18.70 15.82
N PRO A 273 -13.71 19.90 15.80
CA PRO A 273 -14.34 21.12 16.27
C PRO A 273 -15.60 21.51 15.47
N ALA A 274 -15.74 21.02 14.24
CA ALA A 274 -16.92 21.23 13.40
C ALA A 274 -18.08 20.27 13.71
N GLY A 275 -17.91 19.37 14.68
CA GLY A 275 -18.89 18.34 15.05
C GLY A 275 -18.43 16.94 14.61
N VAL A 276 -18.86 15.93 15.37
CA VAL A 276 -18.63 14.52 15.03
C VAL A 276 -19.59 14.13 13.91
N PRO A 277 -19.12 13.45 12.84
CA PRO A 277 -20.01 13.10 11.74
C PRO A 277 -21.04 12.03 12.16
N PRO A 278 -22.32 12.16 11.74
CA PRO A 278 -23.34 11.16 12.04
C PRO A 278 -23.04 9.81 11.36
N PRO A 279 -23.51 8.67 11.91
CA PRO A 279 -24.38 8.53 13.09
C PRO A 279 -23.61 8.45 14.43
N LEU A 280 -22.34 8.84 14.48
CA LEU A 280 -21.54 8.71 15.71
C LEU A 280 -22.02 9.70 16.78
N ASP A 281 -22.22 9.19 17.99
CA ASP A 281 -22.51 10.00 19.17
C ASP A 281 -21.22 10.58 19.76
N ALA A 282 -21.10 11.91 19.78
CA ALA A 282 -19.96 12.60 20.37
C ALA A 282 -19.77 12.30 21.86
N GLY A 283 -20.86 12.02 22.60
CA GLY A 283 -20.81 11.69 24.03
C GLY A 283 -20.20 10.32 24.33
N ALA A 284 -20.22 9.41 23.33
CA ALA A 284 -19.61 8.10 23.43
C ALA A 284 -18.10 8.08 23.06
N LEU A 285 -17.57 9.21 22.58
CA LEU A 285 -16.20 9.32 22.10
C LEU A 285 -15.29 10.05 23.09
N GLN A 286 -14.02 9.65 23.13
CA GLN A 286 -13.01 10.32 23.95
C GLN A 286 -12.75 11.73 23.41
N PRO A 287 -12.69 12.79 24.24
CA PRO A 287 -12.46 14.17 23.79
C PRO A 287 -11.13 14.36 23.04
N ARG A 288 -10.10 13.59 23.43
CA ARG A 288 -8.77 13.61 22.83
C ARG A 288 -8.20 12.20 22.77
N VAL A 289 -7.48 11.90 21.71
CA VAL A 289 -6.85 10.59 21.50
C VAL A 289 -5.42 10.77 20.99
N SER A 290 -4.48 10.00 21.55
CA SER A 290 -3.12 9.86 21.01
C SER A 290 -2.93 8.41 20.56
N ALA A 291 -2.93 8.20 19.25
CA ALA A 291 -2.75 6.90 18.63
C ALA A 291 -1.54 6.94 17.68
N LEU A 292 -0.77 5.85 17.67
CA LEU A 292 0.23 5.62 16.62
C LEU A 292 -0.45 4.80 15.53
N SER A 293 -0.71 5.42 14.39
CA SER A 293 -1.47 4.82 13.28
C SER A 293 -1.14 5.53 11.98
N VAL A 294 -1.55 4.95 10.85
CA VAL A 294 -1.65 5.69 9.58
C VAL A 294 -2.83 6.64 9.70
N HIS A 295 -2.60 7.94 9.55
CA HIS A 295 -3.67 8.91 9.41
C HIS A 295 -4.21 8.89 7.97
N LEU A 296 -5.45 9.31 7.77
CA LEU A 296 -6.05 9.50 6.46
C LEU A 296 -5.83 10.95 5.98
N GLY A 297 -5.29 11.07 4.77
CA GLY A 297 -5.19 12.31 4.02
C GLY A 297 -6.43 12.55 3.15
N ARG A 298 -6.60 13.78 2.65
CA ARG A 298 -7.75 14.18 1.80
C ARG A 298 -9.12 13.86 2.40
N VAL A 299 -9.22 13.84 3.73
CA VAL A 299 -10.49 13.63 4.43
C VAL A 299 -11.24 14.97 4.48
N PRO A 300 -12.45 15.08 3.89
CA PRO A 300 -13.28 16.26 4.07
C PRO A 300 -13.54 16.49 5.56
N ARG A 301 -13.59 17.75 6.00
CA ARG A 301 -13.87 18.04 7.42
C ARG A 301 -15.16 17.44 7.93
N ALA A 302 -16.18 17.30 7.07
CA ALA A 302 -17.44 16.64 7.41
C ALA A 302 -17.31 15.13 7.66
N HIS A 303 -16.19 14.51 7.26
CA HIS A 303 -15.93 13.08 7.44
C HIS A 303 -14.97 12.81 8.60
N ALA A 304 -14.16 13.79 9.00
CA ALA A 304 -13.15 13.62 10.05
C ALA A 304 -13.80 13.52 11.43
N VAL A 305 -13.44 12.48 12.21
CA VAL A 305 -13.89 12.31 13.60
C VAL A 305 -12.95 13.05 14.55
N TYR A 306 -11.65 12.97 14.28
CA TYR A 306 -10.59 13.60 15.08
C TYR A 306 -9.68 14.45 14.20
N LEU A 307 -9.25 15.61 14.70
CA LEU A 307 -8.32 16.50 14.00
C LEU A 307 -7.18 16.98 14.91
N PRO A 308 -5.97 17.22 14.35
CA PRO A 308 -4.91 17.90 15.07
C PRO A 308 -5.31 19.32 15.49
N THR A 309 -4.74 19.77 16.59
CA THR A 309 -4.90 21.13 17.13
C THR A 309 -3.57 21.89 17.02
N ALA A 310 -3.58 23.20 17.26
CA ALA A 310 -2.34 23.99 17.32
C ALA A 310 -1.33 23.49 18.38
N ALA A 311 -1.82 22.79 19.41
CA ALA A 311 -0.99 22.17 20.45
C ALA A 311 -0.46 20.78 20.08
N SER A 312 -0.98 20.17 19.01
CA SER A 312 -0.60 18.82 18.60
C SER A 312 0.85 18.78 18.12
N ARG A 313 1.57 17.73 18.50
CA ARG A 313 2.97 17.50 18.14
C ARG A 313 3.15 16.04 17.73
N ILE A 314 4.13 15.76 16.89
CA ILE A 314 4.57 14.39 16.61
C ILE A 314 5.24 13.88 17.88
N GLU A 315 4.75 12.76 18.39
CA GLU A 315 5.22 12.12 19.61
C GLU A 315 6.12 10.92 19.25
N SER A 316 7.32 10.87 19.81
CA SER A 316 8.26 9.76 19.64
C SER A 316 8.80 9.31 20.99
N ARG A 317 9.11 8.02 21.13
CA ARG A 317 9.78 7.50 22.34
C ARG A 317 11.26 7.88 22.42
N SER A 318 11.87 8.24 21.29
CA SER A 318 13.32 8.46 21.16
C SER A 318 13.71 9.86 20.68
N ARG A 319 12.74 10.71 20.36
CA ARG A 319 12.97 12.08 19.85
C ARG A 319 12.09 13.08 20.60
N ALA A 320 12.55 14.32 20.68
CA ALA A 320 11.76 15.42 21.24
C ALA A 320 10.48 15.64 20.40
N PRO A 321 9.38 16.15 20.99
CA PRO A 321 8.16 16.42 20.26
C PRO A 321 8.37 17.42 19.12
N GLU A 322 7.98 17.06 17.90
CA GLU A 322 8.15 17.88 16.70
C GLU A 322 6.83 18.53 16.28
N ARG A 323 6.88 19.69 15.61
CA ARG A 323 5.66 20.30 15.03
C ARG A 323 5.19 19.48 13.83
N LEU A 324 3.88 19.37 13.68
CA LEU A 324 3.27 18.79 12.48
C LEU A 324 3.54 19.70 11.28
N SER A 325 3.78 19.09 10.12
CA SER A 325 3.84 19.81 8.84
C SER A 325 2.44 20.35 8.46
N PRO A 326 2.35 21.36 7.57
CA PRO A 326 1.06 21.86 7.09
C PRO A 326 0.16 20.78 6.46
N ALA A 327 0.74 19.73 5.87
CA ALA A 327 -0.05 18.60 5.35
C ALA A 327 -0.60 17.74 6.49
N GLN A 328 0.21 17.46 7.51
CA GLN A 328 -0.17 16.60 8.65
C GLN A 328 -1.24 17.23 9.55
N THR A 329 -1.39 18.55 9.56
CA THR A 329 -2.47 19.23 10.30
C THR A 329 -3.86 19.00 9.69
N LEU A 330 -3.91 18.54 8.43
CA LEU A 330 -5.15 18.23 7.71
C LEU A 330 -5.49 16.73 7.72
N GLU A 331 -4.62 15.89 8.28
CA GLU A 331 -4.82 14.44 8.32
C GLU A 331 -5.63 14.01 9.56
N SER A 332 -6.46 12.97 9.41
CA SER A 332 -7.33 12.48 10.47
C SER A 332 -7.07 11.00 10.79
N PRO A 333 -6.90 10.60 12.07
CA PRO A 333 -6.69 9.21 12.43
C PRO A 333 -7.98 8.36 12.37
N ALA A 334 -9.16 9.00 12.26
CA ALA A 334 -10.43 8.31 12.10
C ALA A 334 -11.41 9.17 11.31
N ALA A 335 -12.07 8.56 10.32
CA ALA A 335 -13.07 9.21 9.49
C ALA A 335 -14.28 8.29 9.30
N VAL A 336 -15.45 8.88 9.10
CA VAL A 336 -16.69 8.17 8.76
C VAL A 336 -17.39 8.93 7.63
N ALA A 337 -18.01 8.20 6.71
CA ALA A 337 -18.78 8.77 5.61
C ALA A 337 -19.92 7.83 5.23
N ALA A 338 -21.01 8.40 4.75
CA ALA A 338 -22.06 7.65 4.07
C ALA A 338 -21.55 7.21 2.69
N VAL A 339 -21.90 5.99 2.29
CA VAL A 339 -21.54 5.39 1.00
C VAL A 339 -22.81 5.21 0.19
N GLY A 340 -22.94 5.95 -0.92
CA GLY A 340 -24.17 6.06 -1.72
C GLY A 340 -24.81 7.44 -1.58
N GLY A 341 -25.28 8.02 -2.69
CA GLY A 341 -25.95 9.33 -2.69
C GLY A 341 -27.39 9.24 -2.14
N PRO A 342 -28.04 10.38 -1.85
CA PRO A 342 -29.48 10.40 -1.61
C PRO A 342 -30.19 9.89 -2.88
N GLY A 343 -30.93 8.78 -2.79
CA GLY A 343 -31.71 8.19 -3.90
C GLY A 343 -31.16 6.89 -4.50
N ASP A 344 -30.08 6.31 -3.97
CA ASP A 344 -29.38 5.16 -4.57
C ASP A 344 -29.73 3.80 -3.91
N LEU A 345 -30.97 3.65 -3.40
CA LEU A 345 -31.36 2.52 -2.55
C LEU A 345 -32.08 1.37 -3.27
N GLY A 346 -32.39 1.50 -4.56
CA GLY A 346 -33.19 0.51 -5.28
C GLY A 346 -34.57 0.24 -4.65
N PRO A 347 -35.39 -0.67 -5.20
CA PRO A 347 -36.65 -1.06 -4.58
C PRO A 347 -36.35 -1.70 -3.22
N ARG A 348 -36.88 -1.08 -2.16
CA ARG A 348 -36.74 -1.59 -0.79
C ARG A 348 -37.88 -2.56 -0.51
N VAL A 349 -37.51 -3.81 -0.33
CA VAL A 349 -38.41 -4.86 0.19
C VAL A 349 -38.18 -4.94 1.69
N TYR A 350 -39.17 -4.56 2.49
CA TYR A 350 -39.09 -4.66 3.94
C TYR A 350 -40.32 -5.36 4.52
N SER A 351 -40.13 -6.05 5.65
CA SER A 351 -41.24 -6.67 6.37
C SER A 351 -41.98 -5.58 7.16
N ALA A 352 -43.18 -5.23 6.73
CA ALA A 352 -44.02 -4.22 7.37
C ALA A 352 -44.70 -4.76 8.65
N GLY A 353 -44.71 -6.08 8.84
CA GLY A 353 -45.19 -6.73 10.04
C GLY A 353 -45.32 -8.24 9.89
N VAL A 354 -45.95 -8.88 10.87
CA VAL A 354 -46.34 -10.29 10.83
C VAL A 354 -47.83 -10.36 11.16
N CYS A 355 -48.64 -10.87 10.23
CA CYS A 355 -50.02 -11.20 10.50
C CYS A 355 -50.08 -12.60 11.11
N ILE A 356 -50.78 -12.75 12.23
CA ILE A 356 -51.10 -14.07 12.78
C ILE A 356 -52.44 -14.47 12.21
N ASN A 357 -52.44 -15.55 11.43
CA ASN A 357 -53.64 -16.12 10.84
C ASN A 357 -54.58 -16.64 11.94
N PRO A 358 -55.89 -16.82 11.67
CA PRO A 358 -56.86 -17.27 12.68
C PRO A 358 -56.52 -18.64 13.32
N ASP A 359 -55.67 -19.42 12.67
CA ASP A 359 -55.14 -20.71 13.16
C ASP A 359 -53.87 -20.57 14.03
N GLY A 360 -53.41 -19.35 14.28
CA GLY A 360 -52.25 -19.03 15.10
C GLY A 360 -50.91 -19.04 14.37
N THR A 361 -50.89 -19.25 13.04
CA THR A 361 -49.64 -19.26 12.28
C THR A 361 -49.19 -17.84 11.89
N PRO A 362 -47.92 -17.44 12.14
CA PRO A 362 -47.41 -16.13 11.76
C PRO A 362 -46.95 -16.12 10.29
N GLU A 363 -47.52 -15.23 9.48
CA GLU A 363 -47.07 -14.93 8.12
C GLU A 363 -46.51 -13.49 8.03
N PRO A 364 -45.31 -13.28 7.46
CA PRO A 364 -44.74 -11.95 7.32
C PRO A 364 -45.41 -11.16 6.19
N ILE A 365 -45.84 -9.93 6.50
CA ILE A 365 -46.31 -8.96 5.52
C ILE A 365 -45.08 -8.26 4.95
N ILE A 366 -44.91 -8.32 3.63
CA ILE A 366 -43.80 -7.72 2.91
C ILE A 366 -44.36 -6.61 2.01
N GLU A 367 -43.89 -5.39 2.22
CA GLU A 367 -44.23 -4.23 1.38
C GLU A 367 -43.05 -3.85 0.50
N THR A 368 -43.35 -3.30 -0.68
CA THR A 368 -42.37 -2.79 -1.64
C THR A 368 -42.78 -1.38 -2.04
N GLU A 369 -41.99 -0.39 -1.64
CA GLU A 369 -42.12 0.99 -2.12
C GLU A 369 -41.26 1.18 -3.38
N GLU A 370 -41.87 1.66 -4.47
CA GLU A 370 -41.18 2.17 -5.65
C GLU A 370 -41.17 3.70 -5.62
N GLU A 371 -40.01 4.33 -5.84
CA GLU A 371 -39.87 5.79 -5.74
C GLU A 371 -39.69 6.47 -7.11
N VAL A 372 -40.35 7.62 -7.24
CA VAL A 372 -40.34 8.53 -8.40
C VAL A 372 -39.01 9.29 -8.43
N PRO A 373 -38.29 9.35 -9.57
CA PRO A 373 -36.96 9.94 -9.63
C PRO A 373 -36.99 11.46 -9.42
N LEU A 374 -36.21 11.94 -8.44
CA LEU A 374 -35.88 13.36 -8.29
C LEU A 374 -34.59 13.70 -9.06
N PRO A 375 -34.39 14.96 -9.49
CA PRO A 375 -33.31 15.34 -10.39
C PRO A 375 -31.94 15.16 -9.72
N ALA A 376 -30.99 14.57 -10.45
CA ALA A 376 -29.67 14.22 -9.93
C ALA A 376 -28.90 15.44 -9.37
N PRO A 377 -28.24 15.33 -8.20
CA PRO A 377 -27.30 16.33 -7.73
C PRO A 377 -25.95 16.17 -8.44
N VAL A 378 -25.50 17.24 -9.08
CA VAL A 378 -24.22 17.35 -9.78
C VAL A 378 -23.08 17.29 -8.76
N ALA A 379 -22.15 16.36 -8.94
CA ALA A 379 -20.93 16.24 -8.13
C ALA A 379 -20.09 17.54 -8.18
N PRO A 380 -19.29 17.86 -7.13
CA PRO A 380 -18.40 19.01 -7.19
C PRO A 380 -17.30 18.76 -8.22
N VAL A 381 -17.46 19.44 -9.35
CA VAL A 381 -16.51 19.54 -10.45
C VAL A 381 -15.20 20.13 -9.89
N PRO A 382 -14.01 19.55 -10.17
CA PRO A 382 -12.76 20.25 -9.92
C PRO A 382 -12.88 21.63 -10.56
N SER A 383 -12.55 22.72 -9.84
CA SER A 383 -12.69 24.13 -10.26
C SER A 383 -12.88 24.22 -11.78
N PRO A 384 -14.09 24.56 -12.28
CA PRO A 384 -14.44 24.34 -13.67
C PRO A 384 -13.33 24.92 -14.52
N ARG A 385 -12.60 24.05 -15.22
CA ARG A 385 -11.88 24.45 -16.42
C ARG A 385 -12.91 25.27 -17.20
N GLU A 386 -12.56 26.46 -17.67
CA GLU A 386 -13.39 27.10 -18.69
C GLU A 386 -13.66 26.03 -19.75
N ARG A 387 -14.94 25.76 -19.98
CA ARG A 387 -15.37 24.65 -20.82
C ARG A 387 -14.70 24.86 -22.19
N ARG A 388 -13.75 24.01 -22.54
CA ARG A 388 -13.05 24.13 -23.83
C ARG A 388 -14.09 23.98 -24.95
N PRO A 389 -13.94 24.69 -26.08
CA PRO A 389 -14.97 24.73 -27.12
C PRO A 389 -15.43 23.36 -27.64
N ARG A 390 -14.58 22.33 -27.57
CA ARG A 390 -14.79 20.97 -28.08
C ARG A 390 -14.74 19.90 -26.99
N GLU A 391 -15.09 20.25 -25.76
CA GLU A 391 -15.07 19.30 -24.62
C GLU A 391 -15.97 18.08 -24.85
N GLU A 392 -17.10 18.24 -25.54
CA GLU A 392 -18.00 17.14 -25.88
C GLU A 392 -17.33 16.10 -26.80
N GLU A 393 -16.52 16.56 -27.75
CA GLU A 393 -15.74 15.68 -28.62
C GLU A 393 -14.65 14.94 -27.86
N VAL A 394 -13.98 15.62 -26.91
CA VAL A 394 -12.98 15.00 -26.02
C VAL A 394 -13.61 13.86 -25.22
N VAL A 395 -14.77 14.11 -24.60
CA VAL A 395 -15.48 13.10 -23.80
C VAL A 395 -15.90 11.92 -24.67
N ALA A 396 -16.55 12.18 -25.82
CA ALA A 396 -16.98 11.13 -26.74
C ALA A 396 -15.80 10.29 -27.25
N ARG A 397 -14.66 10.94 -27.56
CA ARG A 397 -13.44 10.26 -27.98
C ARG A 397 -12.82 9.45 -26.86
N ALA A 398 -12.79 9.96 -25.63
CA ALA A 398 -12.28 9.24 -24.47
C ALA A 398 -13.08 7.96 -24.22
N GLU A 399 -14.41 8.01 -24.31
CA GLU A 399 -15.29 6.84 -24.21
C GLU A 399 -15.04 5.82 -25.33
N ALA A 400 -14.99 6.27 -26.59
CA ALA A 400 -14.71 5.41 -27.74
C ALA A 400 -13.34 4.74 -27.63
N THR A 401 -12.33 5.50 -27.20
CA THR A 401 -10.95 5.02 -27.00
C THR A 401 -10.88 4.02 -25.86
N ALA A 402 -11.58 4.27 -24.74
CA ALA A 402 -11.63 3.34 -23.61
C ALA A 402 -12.24 1.99 -24.02
N LYS A 403 -13.34 2.02 -24.78
CA LYS A 403 -13.98 0.80 -25.31
C LYS A 403 -13.03 0.03 -26.24
N MET A 404 -12.39 0.70 -27.19
CA MET A 404 -11.44 0.08 -28.11
C MET A 404 -10.22 -0.50 -27.39
N ARG A 405 -9.69 0.20 -26.37
CA ARG A 405 -8.59 -0.28 -25.51
C ARG A 405 -8.99 -1.55 -24.76
N GLU A 406 -10.21 -1.63 -24.24
CA GLU A 406 -10.68 -2.83 -23.55
C GLU A 406 -10.83 -4.03 -24.48
N GLU A 407 -11.36 -3.83 -25.69
CA GLU A 407 -11.45 -4.87 -26.72
C GLU A 407 -10.05 -5.37 -27.15
N LYS A 408 -9.11 -4.44 -27.40
CA LYS A 408 -7.71 -4.77 -27.70
C LYS A 408 -7.05 -5.54 -26.55
N ARG A 409 -7.27 -5.13 -25.30
CA ARG A 409 -6.75 -5.79 -24.09
C ARG A 409 -7.26 -7.22 -23.97
N GLY A 410 -8.56 -7.45 -24.20
CA GLY A 410 -9.13 -8.80 -24.21
C GLY A 410 -8.46 -9.72 -25.24
N ARG A 411 -8.20 -9.21 -26.45
CA ARG A 411 -7.48 -9.96 -27.51
C ARG A 411 -6.01 -10.17 -27.17
N ALA A 412 -5.34 -9.17 -26.60
CA ALA A 412 -3.95 -9.29 -26.16
C ALA A 412 -3.78 -10.28 -25.00
N ASP A 413 -4.76 -10.36 -24.09
CA ASP A 413 -4.77 -11.35 -23.02
C ASP A 413 -4.90 -12.78 -23.55
N ALA A 414 -5.71 -13.00 -24.59
CA ALA A 414 -5.78 -14.29 -25.28
C ALA A 414 -4.43 -14.67 -25.91
N LEU A 415 -3.76 -13.74 -26.60
CA LEU A 415 -2.41 -13.95 -27.15
C LEU A 415 -1.37 -14.25 -26.06
N LYS A 416 -1.43 -13.56 -24.91
CA LYS A 416 -0.60 -13.85 -23.75
C LYS A 416 -0.86 -15.27 -23.22
N ASP A 417 -2.11 -15.72 -23.16
CA ASP A 417 -2.45 -17.05 -22.66
C ASP A 417 -1.99 -18.16 -23.64
N GLU A 418 -2.09 -17.93 -24.95
CA GLU A 418 -1.44 -18.78 -25.97
C GLU A 418 0.09 -18.82 -25.78
N GLY A 419 0.71 -17.66 -25.55
CA GLY A 419 2.13 -17.56 -25.24
C GLY A 419 2.52 -18.35 -23.97
N ASN A 420 1.69 -18.29 -22.92
CA ASN A 420 1.90 -19.05 -21.68
C ASN A 420 1.84 -20.57 -21.95
N ALA A 421 0.91 -21.03 -22.79
CA ALA A 421 0.80 -22.43 -23.17
C ALA A 421 2.03 -22.90 -23.97
N LEU A 422 2.50 -22.12 -24.94
CA LEU A 422 3.70 -22.40 -25.73
C LEU A 422 4.97 -22.36 -24.87
N TYR A 423 5.06 -21.43 -23.92
CA TYR A 423 6.14 -21.37 -22.95
C TYR A 423 6.18 -22.63 -22.07
N GLY A 424 5.02 -23.13 -21.62
CA GLY A 424 4.92 -24.40 -20.91
C GLY A 424 5.39 -25.61 -21.73
N GLN A 425 5.22 -25.55 -23.06
CA GLN A 425 5.71 -26.56 -24.02
C GLN A 425 7.19 -26.37 -24.40
N GLN A 426 7.91 -25.42 -23.79
CA GLN A 426 9.30 -25.07 -24.10
C GLN A 426 9.52 -24.53 -25.52
N LYS A 427 8.46 -24.06 -26.19
CA LYS A 427 8.52 -23.42 -27.50
C LYS A 427 8.77 -21.91 -27.34
N TRP A 428 9.99 -21.55 -26.91
CA TRP A 428 10.34 -20.21 -26.47
C TRP A 428 10.17 -19.14 -27.56
N ALA A 429 10.58 -19.44 -28.80
CA ALA A 429 10.46 -18.53 -29.94
C ALA A 429 8.99 -18.22 -30.28
N GLU A 430 8.16 -19.27 -30.39
CA GLU A 430 6.73 -19.11 -30.65
C GLU A 430 6.03 -18.35 -29.51
N ALA A 431 6.41 -18.63 -28.26
CA ALA A 431 5.90 -17.90 -27.09
C ALA A 431 6.30 -16.41 -27.12
N ALA A 432 7.55 -16.10 -27.47
CA ALA A 432 8.04 -14.74 -27.61
C ALA A 432 7.23 -13.97 -28.66
N GLU A 433 6.96 -14.55 -29.84
CA GLU A 433 6.14 -13.89 -30.85
C GLU A 433 4.70 -13.63 -30.38
N LYS A 434 4.10 -14.54 -29.59
CA LYS A 434 2.77 -14.31 -29.02
C LYS A 434 2.74 -13.18 -28.00
N TYR A 435 3.73 -13.11 -27.11
CA TYR A 435 3.84 -12.00 -26.15
C TYR A 435 4.14 -10.67 -26.84
N ARG A 436 5.00 -10.67 -27.86
CA ARG A 436 5.27 -9.49 -28.70
C ARG A 436 4.01 -9.05 -29.44
N ALA A 437 3.24 -9.97 -30.02
CA ALA A 437 1.97 -9.65 -30.67
C ALA A 437 0.95 -9.07 -29.68
N ALA A 438 0.87 -9.60 -28.46
CA ALA A 438 0.03 -9.04 -27.39
C ALA A 438 0.45 -7.60 -27.06
N ALA A 439 1.74 -7.37 -26.88
CA ALA A 439 2.29 -6.03 -26.63
C ALA A 439 2.09 -5.08 -27.82
N LEU A 440 2.15 -5.58 -29.05
CA LEU A 440 1.92 -4.78 -30.26
C LEU A 440 0.45 -4.34 -30.43
N LEU A 441 -0.47 -5.13 -29.88
CA LEU A 441 -1.91 -4.96 -30.03
C LEU A 441 -2.54 -4.04 -28.98
N ALA A 442 -2.12 -4.17 -27.72
CA ALA A 442 -2.71 -3.45 -26.57
C ALA A 442 -1.68 -2.66 -25.75
N GLY A 443 -0.50 -2.45 -26.33
CA GLY A 443 0.59 -1.72 -25.72
C GLY A 443 1.58 -2.58 -24.94
N PRO A 444 2.78 -2.04 -24.68
CA PRO A 444 3.85 -2.69 -23.91
C PRO A 444 3.55 -2.81 -22.40
N HIS A 445 2.38 -3.33 -22.06
CA HIS A 445 1.96 -3.54 -20.67
C HIS A 445 2.94 -4.46 -19.92
N PRO A 446 3.30 -4.16 -18.64
CA PRO A 446 4.38 -4.84 -17.91
C PRO A 446 4.33 -6.37 -17.98
N VAL A 447 3.13 -6.95 -17.90
CA VAL A 447 2.94 -8.41 -17.95
C VAL A 447 3.36 -9.02 -19.28
N TYR A 448 2.97 -8.42 -20.42
CA TYR A 448 3.25 -8.95 -21.76
C TYR A 448 4.75 -8.88 -22.05
N VAL A 449 5.35 -7.70 -21.90
CA VAL A 449 6.76 -7.48 -22.18
C VAL A 449 7.69 -8.17 -21.16
N SER A 450 7.24 -8.36 -19.91
CA SER A 450 8.00 -9.18 -18.95
C SER A 450 7.99 -10.66 -19.34
N ASN A 451 6.86 -11.20 -19.78
CA ASN A 451 6.78 -12.60 -20.24
C ASN A 451 7.54 -12.82 -21.55
N LEU A 452 7.57 -11.83 -22.44
CA LEU A 452 8.48 -11.78 -23.57
C LEU A 452 9.94 -11.90 -23.11
N ALA A 453 10.38 -11.05 -22.16
CA ALA A 453 11.73 -11.12 -21.60
C ALA A 453 12.06 -12.51 -21.02
N ALA A 454 11.10 -13.19 -20.40
CA ALA A 454 11.29 -14.56 -19.91
C ALA A 454 11.62 -15.56 -21.03
N SER A 455 10.94 -15.45 -22.16
CA SER A 455 11.14 -16.31 -23.34
C SER A 455 12.49 -16.02 -23.98
N LEU A 456 12.85 -14.74 -24.09
CA LEU A 456 14.14 -14.29 -24.63
C LEU A 456 15.33 -14.75 -23.76
N LEU A 457 15.18 -14.73 -22.42
CA LEU A 457 16.18 -15.29 -21.51
C LEU A 457 16.41 -16.80 -21.73
N LYS A 458 15.36 -17.56 -22.06
CA LYS A 458 15.49 -18.99 -22.39
C LYS A 458 16.18 -19.24 -23.73
N MET A 459 16.18 -18.24 -24.61
CA MET A 459 16.88 -18.26 -25.89
C MET A 459 18.27 -17.63 -25.83
N GLU A 460 18.69 -17.13 -24.67
CA GLU A 460 19.97 -16.44 -24.46
C GLU A 460 20.13 -15.17 -25.32
N LEU A 461 19.00 -14.54 -25.69
CA LEU A 461 18.98 -13.25 -26.40
C LEU A 461 19.03 -12.10 -25.38
N TRP A 462 20.21 -11.88 -24.80
CA TRP A 462 20.37 -11.05 -23.61
C TRP A 462 20.07 -9.57 -23.84
N GLU A 463 20.54 -8.95 -24.93
CA GLU A 463 20.28 -7.53 -25.21
C GLU A 463 18.79 -7.26 -25.43
N VAL A 464 18.12 -8.15 -26.18
CA VAL A 464 16.68 -8.05 -26.45
C VAL A 464 15.87 -8.28 -25.19
N ALA A 465 16.30 -9.22 -24.33
CA ALA A 465 15.67 -9.47 -23.03
C ALA A 465 15.82 -8.28 -22.07
N GLU A 466 17.00 -7.64 -22.03
CA GLU A 466 17.22 -6.41 -21.26
C GLU A 466 16.31 -5.28 -21.74
N SER A 467 16.19 -5.09 -23.07
CA SER A 467 15.30 -4.10 -23.68
C SER A 467 13.84 -4.33 -23.29
N ALA A 468 13.30 -5.54 -23.48
CA ALA A 468 11.93 -5.89 -23.12
C ALA A 468 11.65 -5.72 -21.62
N ALA A 469 12.57 -6.15 -20.75
CA ALA A 469 12.42 -6.00 -19.32
C ALA A 469 12.52 -4.54 -18.86
N THR A 470 13.34 -3.72 -19.53
CA THR A 470 13.42 -2.28 -19.28
C THR A 470 12.12 -1.58 -19.63
N ARG A 471 11.54 -1.87 -20.80
CA ARG A 471 10.23 -1.30 -21.17
C ARG A 471 9.15 -1.67 -20.17
N ALA A 472 9.13 -2.92 -19.69
CA ALA A 472 8.21 -3.34 -18.62
C ALA A 472 8.36 -2.52 -17.34
N LEU A 473 9.59 -2.15 -16.99
CA LEU A 473 9.92 -1.36 -15.79
C LEU A 473 9.66 0.14 -15.96
N MET A 474 9.61 0.66 -17.19
CA MET A 474 9.16 2.03 -17.44
C MET A 474 7.68 2.19 -17.08
N HIS A 475 6.86 1.17 -17.35
CA HIS A 475 5.43 1.17 -17.00
C HIS A 475 5.16 0.81 -15.53
N ASP A 476 5.86 -0.20 -14.99
CA ASP A 476 5.81 -0.54 -13.57
C ASP A 476 7.22 -0.70 -13.01
N PRO A 477 7.81 0.39 -12.48
CA PRO A 477 9.16 0.39 -11.92
C PRO A 477 9.35 -0.62 -10.78
N LYS A 478 8.27 -1.04 -10.11
CA LYS A 478 8.29 -1.97 -8.99
C LYS A 478 7.95 -3.40 -9.40
N HIS A 479 7.87 -3.69 -10.69
CA HIS A 479 7.54 -5.02 -11.20
C HIS A 479 8.66 -6.02 -10.92
N VAL A 480 8.56 -6.73 -9.79
CA VAL A 480 9.53 -7.70 -9.26
C VAL A 480 10.03 -8.68 -10.32
N LYS A 481 9.15 -9.23 -11.16
CA LYS A 481 9.53 -10.18 -12.21
C LYS A 481 10.40 -9.53 -13.29
N SER A 482 10.13 -8.29 -13.67
CA SER A 482 10.92 -7.58 -14.69
C SER A 482 12.28 -7.17 -14.14
N LEU A 483 12.36 -6.73 -12.88
CA LEU A 483 13.65 -6.47 -12.21
C LEU A 483 14.53 -7.72 -12.21
N TYR A 484 13.96 -8.87 -11.81
CA TYR A 484 14.69 -10.13 -11.81
C TYR A 484 15.13 -10.54 -13.22
N ARG A 485 14.23 -10.48 -14.20
CA ARG A 485 14.52 -10.84 -15.60
C ARG A 485 15.59 -9.93 -16.21
N ARG A 486 15.56 -8.62 -15.93
CA ARG A 486 16.59 -7.68 -16.39
C ARG A 486 17.95 -7.96 -15.72
N ALA A 487 17.97 -8.27 -14.43
CA ALA A 487 19.18 -8.67 -13.74
C ALA A 487 19.82 -9.93 -14.34
N LEU A 488 19.00 -10.94 -14.70
CA LEU A 488 19.48 -12.15 -15.39
C LEU A 488 20.05 -11.84 -16.78
N ALA A 489 19.39 -10.97 -17.55
CA ALA A 489 19.89 -10.55 -18.86
C ALA A 489 21.24 -9.82 -18.75
N ARG A 490 21.33 -8.86 -17.82
CA ARG A 490 22.56 -8.12 -17.52
C ARG A 490 23.68 -9.02 -17.02
N ARG A 491 23.37 -10.05 -16.23
CA ARG A 491 24.34 -11.07 -15.85
C ARG A 491 24.87 -11.83 -17.07
N GLY A 492 24.00 -12.20 -18.01
CA GLY A 492 24.39 -12.84 -19.28
C GLY A 492 25.29 -11.95 -20.14
N LEU A 493 25.11 -10.64 -20.09
CA LEU A 493 25.96 -9.62 -20.71
C LEU A 493 27.21 -9.24 -19.89
N GLU A 494 27.47 -9.93 -18.78
CA GLU A 494 28.54 -9.63 -17.82
C GLU A 494 28.50 -8.21 -17.20
N ARG A 495 27.35 -7.53 -17.28
CA ARG A 495 27.08 -6.23 -16.63
C ARG A 495 26.71 -6.44 -15.15
N PHE A 496 27.64 -6.99 -14.38
CA PHE A 496 27.39 -7.44 -13.00
C PHE A 496 26.96 -6.33 -12.04
N LYS A 497 27.49 -5.11 -12.22
CA LYS A 497 27.12 -3.95 -11.39
C LYS A 497 25.64 -3.61 -11.55
N ASP A 498 25.19 -3.47 -12.79
CA ASP A 498 23.80 -3.14 -13.11
C ASP A 498 22.84 -4.26 -12.68
N ALA A 499 23.26 -5.52 -12.81
CA ALA A 499 22.49 -6.68 -12.35
C ALA A 499 22.30 -6.68 -10.82
N LEU A 500 23.37 -6.37 -10.06
CA LEU A 500 23.29 -6.27 -8.60
C LEU A 500 22.40 -5.13 -8.15
N THR A 501 22.44 -3.98 -8.81
CA THR A 501 21.54 -2.86 -8.54
C THR A 501 20.07 -3.25 -8.74
N ASP A 502 19.73 -3.95 -9.82
CA ASP A 502 18.37 -4.45 -10.05
C ASP A 502 17.92 -5.44 -8.97
N LEU A 503 18.81 -6.35 -8.54
CA LEU A 503 18.52 -7.32 -7.47
C LEU A 503 18.37 -6.65 -6.11
N GLU A 504 19.17 -5.63 -5.80
CA GLU A 504 19.05 -4.86 -4.56
C GLU A 504 17.75 -4.07 -4.52
N TRP A 505 17.36 -3.47 -5.64
CA TRP A 505 16.09 -2.80 -5.75
C TRP A 505 14.92 -3.78 -5.59
N LEU A 506 14.99 -4.94 -6.24
CA LEU A 506 14.01 -6.02 -6.07
C LEU A 506 13.89 -6.42 -4.59
N LEU A 507 15.01 -6.66 -3.91
CA LEU A 507 15.03 -7.06 -2.50
C LEU A 507 14.57 -5.93 -1.55
N SER A 508 14.62 -4.67 -1.97
CA SER A 508 14.00 -3.58 -1.22
C SER A 508 12.47 -3.65 -1.22
N ILE A 509 11.88 -4.23 -2.28
CA ILE A 509 10.44 -4.43 -2.47
C ILE A 509 9.99 -5.76 -1.84
N ASP A 510 10.69 -6.85 -2.15
CA ASP A 510 10.42 -8.21 -1.66
C ASP A 510 11.68 -8.77 -0.97
N LYS A 511 11.80 -8.48 0.33
CA LYS A 511 12.97 -8.82 1.13
C LYS A 511 13.23 -10.32 1.27
N MET A 512 12.21 -11.15 1.08
CA MET A 512 12.28 -12.60 1.26
C MET A 512 12.33 -13.35 -0.08
N ASN A 513 12.64 -12.66 -1.17
CA ASN A 513 12.76 -13.27 -2.49
C ASN A 513 14.00 -14.15 -2.58
N MET A 514 13.83 -15.46 -2.35
CA MET A 514 14.94 -16.42 -2.34
C MET A 514 15.69 -16.46 -3.68
N SER A 515 14.97 -16.38 -4.82
CA SER A 515 15.61 -16.39 -6.14
C SER A 515 16.55 -15.19 -6.33
N ALA A 516 16.13 -13.99 -5.90
CA ALA A 516 16.97 -12.81 -5.97
C ALA A 516 18.14 -12.84 -4.98
N LEU A 517 17.94 -13.38 -3.77
CA LEU A 517 19.02 -13.58 -2.81
C LEU A 517 20.09 -14.54 -3.34
N THR A 518 19.67 -15.70 -3.86
CA THR A 518 20.58 -16.69 -4.45
C THR A 518 21.34 -16.12 -5.64
N GLU A 519 20.65 -15.44 -6.55
CA GLU A 519 21.28 -14.82 -7.72
C GLU A 519 22.30 -13.74 -7.31
N LYS A 520 21.95 -12.90 -6.32
CA LYS A 520 22.85 -11.87 -5.79
C LYS A 520 24.13 -12.47 -5.24
N VAL A 521 24.03 -13.55 -4.46
CA VAL A 521 25.20 -14.26 -3.92
C VAL A 521 26.04 -14.83 -5.06
N SER A 522 25.42 -15.51 -6.03
CA SER A 522 26.11 -16.10 -7.17
C SER A 522 26.89 -15.08 -8.00
N ILE A 523 26.30 -13.90 -8.27
CA ILE A 523 27.00 -12.82 -8.98
C ILE A 523 28.18 -12.29 -8.15
N ARG A 524 28.01 -12.07 -6.84
CA ARG A 524 29.10 -11.61 -5.97
C ARG A 524 30.27 -12.59 -5.94
N GLU A 525 29.98 -13.89 -5.84
CA GLU A 525 31.00 -14.94 -5.89
C GLU A 525 31.74 -14.95 -7.23
N THR A 526 31.01 -14.82 -8.34
CA THR A 526 31.60 -14.75 -9.69
C THR A 526 32.53 -13.54 -9.84
N VAL A 527 32.10 -12.37 -9.35
CA VAL A 527 32.91 -11.15 -9.36
C VAL A 527 34.16 -11.31 -8.50
N LEU A 528 34.04 -11.79 -7.26
CA LEU A 528 35.17 -11.97 -6.34
C LEU A 528 36.17 -13.04 -6.80
N ALA A 529 35.70 -14.04 -7.56
CA ALA A 529 36.56 -15.03 -8.17
C ALA A 529 37.43 -14.43 -9.30
N ARG A 530 36.90 -13.46 -10.05
CA ARG A 530 37.61 -12.75 -11.13
C ARG A 530 38.49 -11.61 -10.60
N ASP A 531 37.97 -10.83 -9.65
CA ASP A 531 38.63 -9.70 -9.01
C ASP A 531 38.41 -9.73 -7.49
N LYS A 532 39.45 -10.17 -6.77
CA LYS A 532 39.43 -10.27 -5.31
C LYS A 532 39.35 -8.92 -4.61
N ASN A 533 39.62 -7.81 -5.32
CA ASN A 533 39.66 -6.45 -4.79
C ASN A 533 38.50 -5.59 -5.34
N ALA A 534 37.38 -6.21 -5.73
CA ALA A 534 36.18 -5.54 -6.24
C ALA A 534 35.45 -4.72 -5.16
N ASN A 535 36.08 -3.64 -4.67
CA ASN A 535 35.59 -2.76 -3.61
C ASN A 535 34.27 -2.06 -3.97
N TRP A 536 33.93 -1.99 -5.26
CA TRP A 536 32.66 -1.45 -5.74
C TRP A 536 31.45 -2.31 -5.33
N LEU A 537 31.65 -3.59 -4.95
CA LEU A 537 30.57 -4.47 -4.47
C LEU A 537 29.88 -3.96 -3.19
N ASP A 538 30.57 -3.12 -2.42
CA ASP A 538 30.06 -2.53 -1.18
C ASP A 538 29.79 -1.02 -1.32
N ASP A 539 29.95 -0.48 -2.54
CA ASP A 539 29.69 0.90 -2.86
C ASP A 539 28.20 1.23 -2.65
N PRO A 540 27.86 2.31 -1.92
CA PRO A 540 26.52 2.85 -1.85
C PRO A 540 25.85 3.07 -3.22
N SER A 541 26.60 3.25 -4.31
CA SER A 541 26.08 3.39 -5.67
C SER A 541 25.41 2.11 -6.20
N VAL A 542 25.85 0.93 -5.76
CA VAL A 542 25.16 -0.34 -6.07
C VAL A 542 23.82 -0.42 -5.33
N ARG A 543 23.80 0.15 -4.10
CA ARG A 543 22.64 0.26 -3.20
C ARG A 543 21.77 1.49 -3.45
N ALA A 544 22.20 2.38 -4.35
CA ALA A 544 21.55 3.65 -4.56
C ALA A 544 20.19 3.38 -5.20
N ARG A 545 19.14 3.86 -4.53
CA ARG A 545 17.81 3.87 -5.10
C ARG A 545 17.84 4.75 -6.34
N ARG A 546 17.69 4.16 -7.52
CA ARG A 546 17.27 4.88 -8.73
C ARG A 546 15.79 5.23 -8.60
N ASP A 547 15.46 6.07 -7.61
CA ASP A 547 14.15 6.75 -7.55
C ASP A 547 14.02 7.74 -8.74
N GLU A 548 15.12 8.07 -9.41
CA GLU A 548 15.22 9.17 -10.38
C GLU A 548 15.07 8.76 -11.85
N TYR A 549 15.18 7.46 -12.22
CA TYR A 549 15.38 7.08 -13.63
C TYR A 549 14.27 6.28 -14.33
N LEU A 550 13.13 5.99 -13.70
CA LEU A 550 12.15 5.06 -14.32
C LEU A 550 10.69 5.48 -14.28
N ALA A 551 10.35 6.60 -13.63
CA ALA A 551 9.09 7.28 -13.91
C ALA A 551 9.32 8.30 -15.04
N MET A 552 9.84 7.84 -16.18
CA MET A 552 9.50 8.57 -17.41
C MET A 552 7.98 8.61 -17.44
N GLU A 553 7.41 9.76 -17.75
CA GLU A 553 6.03 9.82 -18.19
C GLU A 553 5.99 8.96 -19.44
N VAL A 554 5.77 7.65 -19.25
CA VAL A 554 5.34 6.79 -20.32
C VAL A 554 3.99 7.38 -20.61
N ASP A 555 3.95 8.27 -21.61
CA ASP A 555 2.70 8.63 -22.20
C ASP A 555 1.97 7.30 -22.41
N ASP A 556 0.65 7.28 -22.24
CA ASP A 556 -0.13 6.17 -22.76
C ASP A 556 -0.02 6.26 -24.30
N GLU A 557 1.20 5.99 -24.82
CA GLU A 557 1.81 6.41 -26.07
C GLU A 557 0.81 6.03 -27.13
N SER A 558 0.10 7.04 -27.63
CA SER A 558 -1.15 6.91 -28.35
C SER A 558 -1.16 5.72 -29.32
N GLU A 559 -1.74 4.60 -28.88
CA GLU A 559 -1.95 3.39 -29.69
C GLU A 559 -3.05 3.55 -30.73
N SER A 560 -3.63 4.74 -30.85
CA SER A 560 -4.63 5.07 -31.85
C SER A 560 -3.94 5.83 -32.99
N GLU A 561 -3.41 5.11 -33.96
CA GLU A 561 -3.79 5.55 -35.30
C GLU A 561 -5.32 5.42 -35.34
N ASP A 562 -6.02 6.55 -35.46
CA ASP A 562 -7.48 6.58 -35.60
C ASP A 562 -7.96 5.73 -36.78
N PHE A 563 -7.03 5.46 -37.69
CA PHE A 563 -7.20 4.66 -38.87
C PHE A 563 -5.95 3.79 -38.99
N ALA A 564 -6.03 2.51 -38.63
CA ALA A 564 -4.92 1.59 -38.87
C ALA A 564 -4.84 1.32 -40.38
N HIS A 565 -3.90 1.98 -41.08
CA HIS A 565 -3.78 1.90 -42.52
C HIS A 565 -2.32 2.02 -42.97
N ALA A 566 -2.01 1.43 -44.12
CA ALA A 566 -0.67 1.55 -44.71
C ALA A 566 -0.49 2.96 -45.27
N SER A 567 0.28 3.79 -44.55
CA SER A 567 0.58 5.17 -44.91
C SER A 567 2.09 5.38 -45.09
N THR A 568 2.48 6.52 -45.65
CA THR A 568 3.87 6.97 -45.62
C THR A 568 4.27 7.36 -44.18
N PRO A 569 5.57 7.41 -43.86
CA PRO A 569 6.05 7.89 -42.55
C PRO A 569 5.72 9.37 -42.27
N LEU A 570 5.31 10.13 -43.28
CA LEU A 570 4.97 11.55 -43.17
C LEU A 570 3.62 11.74 -42.48
N ALA A 571 3.58 12.56 -41.42
CA ALA A 571 2.35 12.93 -40.72
C ALA A 571 1.38 13.74 -41.61
N CYS A 572 0.09 13.49 -41.45
CA CYS A 572 -0.96 14.18 -42.18
C CYS A 572 -1.25 15.56 -41.59
N LYS A 573 -0.93 16.63 -42.33
CA LYS A 573 -1.23 18.00 -41.91
C LYS A 573 -2.73 18.22 -41.68
N ASP A 574 -3.58 17.76 -42.61
CA ASP A 574 -5.03 17.96 -42.51
C ASP A 574 -5.66 17.29 -41.29
N TYR A 575 -5.08 16.18 -40.84
CA TYR A 575 -5.48 15.51 -39.61
C TYR A 575 -5.17 16.35 -38.36
N ASN A 576 -4.01 17.01 -38.35
CA ASN A 576 -3.52 17.74 -37.18
C ASN A 576 -4.01 19.19 -37.12
N THR A 577 -4.22 19.87 -38.25
CA THR A 577 -4.45 21.32 -38.25
C THR A 577 -5.87 21.73 -38.62
N ARG A 578 -6.74 20.81 -39.06
CA ARG A 578 -8.16 21.12 -39.36
C ARG A 578 -9.07 20.73 -38.22
N ASP A 579 -10.08 21.56 -37.97
CA ASP A 579 -11.09 21.27 -36.93
C ASP A 579 -11.85 19.96 -37.18
N THR A 580 -12.10 19.63 -38.46
CA THR A 580 -12.83 18.42 -38.87
C THR A 580 -11.93 17.18 -39.05
N GLY A 581 -10.62 17.31 -38.83
CA GLY A 581 -9.64 16.24 -39.09
C GLY A 581 -9.47 15.89 -40.57
N CYS A 582 -8.87 14.72 -40.83
CA CYS A 582 -8.59 14.26 -42.19
C CYS A 582 -9.84 13.71 -42.88
N ARG A 583 -10.20 14.28 -44.04
CA ARG A 583 -11.36 13.85 -44.85
C ARG A 583 -11.20 12.47 -45.50
N ASN A 584 -9.97 12.00 -45.65
CA ASN A 584 -9.69 10.71 -46.27
C ASN A 584 -9.73 9.54 -45.28
N GLY A 585 -9.75 9.82 -43.97
CA GLY A 585 -9.79 8.79 -42.92
C GLY A 585 -8.78 7.66 -43.17
N ALA A 586 -9.27 6.42 -43.27
CA ALA A 586 -8.45 5.23 -43.54
C ALA A 586 -7.90 5.13 -44.97
N ALA A 587 -8.39 5.93 -45.91
CA ALA A 587 -7.85 6.02 -47.27
C ALA A 587 -6.80 7.13 -47.41
N CYS A 588 -6.39 7.78 -46.31
CA CYS A 588 -5.33 8.76 -46.34
C CYS A 588 -4.00 8.12 -46.75
N ARG A 589 -3.15 8.84 -47.48
CA ARG A 589 -1.80 8.35 -47.81
C ARG A 589 -0.78 8.66 -46.71
N PHE A 590 -1.09 9.62 -45.84
CA PHE A 590 -0.20 10.15 -44.81
C PHE A 590 -0.57 9.60 -43.43
N SER A 591 0.43 9.48 -42.56
CA SER A 591 0.27 8.90 -41.22
C SER A 591 -0.60 9.78 -40.33
N HIS A 592 -1.47 9.11 -39.56
CA HIS A 592 -2.22 9.71 -38.47
C HIS A 592 -1.64 9.31 -37.10
N ALA A 593 -0.52 8.59 -37.05
CA ALA A 593 0.17 8.25 -35.81
C ALA A 593 0.94 9.44 -35.26
N PRO A 594 1.13 9.56 -33.94
CA PRO A 594 2.18 10.41 -33.40
C PRO A 594 3.56 9.88 -33.82
N ASP A 595 4.54 10.76 -33.85
CA ASP A 595 5.93 10.47 -34.16
C ASP A 595 6.86 11.18 -33.15
N LEU A 596 8.17 11.02 -33.35
CA LEU A 596 9.20 11.62 -32.50
C LEU A 596 9.12 13.16 -32.37
N LYS A 597 8.39 13.83 -33.26
CA LYS A 597 8.29 15.30 -33.31
C LYS A 597 6.96 15.81 -32.74
N SER A 598 6.12 14.91 -32.24
CA SER A 598 4.76 15.26 -31.85
C SER A 598 4.19 14.51 -30.64
N ILE A 599 3.32 15.19 -29.91
CA ILE A 599 2.59 14.66 -28.76
C ILE A 599 1.10 14.60 -29.10
N ARG A 600 0.41 13.56 -28.68
CA ARG A 600 -1.04 13.46 -28.91
C ARG A 600 -1.85 14.28 -27.91
N ASP A 601 -2.77 15.09 -28.42
CA ASP A 601 -3.79 15.76 -27.62
C ASP A 601 -5.06 14.91 -27.42
N GLU A 602 -5.95 15.38 -26.55
CA GLU A 602 -7.22 14.73 -26.19
C GLU A 602 -8.26 14.72 -27.34
N LEU A 603 -8.05 15.49 -28.41
CA LEU A 603 -8.86 15.44 -29.64
C LEU A 603 -8.31 14.44 -30.67
N GLY A 604 -7.09 13.95 -30.45
CA GLY A 604 -6.39 13.03 -31.35
C GLY A 604 -5.39 13.69 -32.29
N ARG A 605 -5.20 15.01 -32.24
CA ARG A 605 -4.22 15.71 -33.07
C ARG A 605 -2.81 15.50 -32.54
N ASN A 606 -1.84 15.51 -33.43
CA ASN A 606 -0.43 15.53 -33.09
C ASN A 606 0.04 16.99 -32.94
N VAL A 607 0.42 17.38 -31.74
CA VAL A 607 0.92 18.71 -31.36
C VAL A 607 2.43 18.76 -31.51
N CYS A 608 2.97 19.84 -32.07
CA CYS A 608 4.40 19.99 -32.37
C CYS A 608 5.24 20.13 -31.10
N VAL A 609 6.22 19.24 -30.88
CA VAL A 609 7.15 19.32 -29.74
C VAL A 609 8.04 20.57 -29.83
N TYR A 610 8.58 20.87 -31.02
CA TYR A 610 9.43 22.06 -31.22
C TYR A 610 8.68 23.36 -30.96
N TRP A 611 7.37 23.38 -31.18
CA TRP A 611 6.55 24.56 -30.88
C TRP A 611 6.38 24.75 -29.38
N LEU A 612 6.11 23.68 -28.63
CA LEU A 612 6.04 23.72 -27.16
C LEU A 612 7.37 24.22 -26.56
N LEU A 613 8.49 23.83 -27.16
CA LEU A 613 9.81 24.30 -26.75
C LEU A 613 10.13 25.74 -27.20
N GLY A 614 9.39 26.31 -28.16
CA GLY A 614 9.63 27.66 -28.69
C GLY A 614 10.61 27.74 -29.87
N HIS A 615 10.98 26.61 -30.47
CA HIS A 615 11.98 26.50 -31.55
C HIS A 615 11.38 26.05 -32.89
N CYS A 616 10.05 25.99 -33.04
CA CYS A 616 9.45 25.58 -34.31
C CYS A 616 9.67 26.63 -35.40
N ARG A 617 10.39 26.26 -36.47
CA ARG A 617 10.64 27.10 -37.65
C ARG A 617 9.37 27.63 -38.33
N PHE A 618 8.25 26.94 -38.18
CA PHE A 618 7.00 27.24 -38.89
C PHE A 618 5.98 28.02 -38.06
N ASP A 619 6.31 28.41 -36.83
CA ASP A 619 5.38 29.00 -35.87
C ASP A 619 4.62 30.21 -36.41
N ALA A 620 5.33 31.15 -37.05
CA ALA A 620 4.73 32.34 -37.64
C ALA A 620 3.99 32.13 -38.98
N SER A 621 3.90 30.90 -39.50
CA SER A 621 3.50 30.66 -40.90
C SER A 621 2.34 29.70 -41.12
N GLU A 622 1.80 29.06 -40.08
CA GLU A 622 0.78 27.99 -40.18
C GLU A 622 1.17 26.82 -41.14
N LYS A 623 2.46 26.72 -41.49
CA LYS A 623 2.97 25.70 -42.42
C LYS A 623 3.34 24.40 -41.72
N CYS A 624 3.40 24.38 -40.39
CA CYS A 624 3.69 23.17 -39.63
C CYS A 624 2.70 22.05 -39.97
N ILE A 625 3.19 20.81 -40.05
CA ILE A 625 2.36 19.62 -40.29
C ILE A 625 1.67 19.13 -39.00
N TYR A 626 2.06 19.66 -37.85
CA TYR A 626 1.51 19.37 -36.52
C TYR A 626 0.74 20.57 -35.98
N ALA A 627 -0.13 20.33 -34.99
CA ALA A 627 -0.88 21.38 -34.32
C ALA A 627 0.03 22.28 -33.46
N HIS A 628 -0.23 23.58 -33.47
CA HIS A 628 0.35 24.58 -32.57
C HIS A 628 -0.72 25.02 -31.57
N ASP A 629 -1.29 24.06 -30.86
CA ASP A 629 -2.39 24.26 -29.94
C ASP A 629 -2.26 23.30 -28.74
N ALA A 630 -2.06 23.87 -27.55
CA ALA A 630 -1.91 23.13 -26.30
C ALA A 630 -3.24 22.97 -25.54
N THR A 631 -4.34 23.54 -26.03
CA THR A 631 -5.65 23.60 -25.34
C THR A 631 -6.16 22.22 -24.92
N TYR A 632 -5.85 21.20 -25.73
CA TYR A 632 -6.31 19.82 -25.52
C TYR A 632 -5.19 18.87 -25.07
N LEU A 633 -4.00 19.36 -24.74
CA LEU A 633 -2.99 18.50 -24.13
C LEU A 633 -3.41 18.09 -22.71
N PRO A 634 -3.09 16.86 -22.27
CA PRO A 634 -3.47 16.39 -20.95
C PRO A 634 -2.75 17.14 -19.82
N ASP A 635 -3.42 17.26 -18.67
CA ASP A 635 -2.88 17.90 -17.46
C ASP A 635 -1.78 17.06 -16.79
N ARG A 636 -0.80 17.74 -16.17
CA ARG A 636 0.29 17.15 -15.36
C ARG A 636 1.34 16.35 -16.14
N ARG A 637 1.89 17.00 -17.16
CA ARG A 637 3.03 16.53 -17.94
C ARG A 637 4.07 17.64 -17.99
N TRP A 638 5.26 17.35 -18.53
CA TRP A 638 6.37 18.31 -18.57
C TRP A 638 6.05 19.66 -19.24
N TRP A 639 5.12 19.68 -20.21
CA TRP A 639 4.68 20.92 -20.88
C TRP A 639 3.79 21.84 -20.02
N ASN A 640 3.38 21.40 -18.82
CA ASN A 640 2.61 22.17 -17.85
C ASN A 640 3.42 22.52 -16.58
N ASP A 641 4.74 22.25 -16.59
CA ASP A 641 5.67 22.54 -15.49
C ASP A 641 6.74 23.52 -15.99
N ASP A 642 6.54 24.81 -15.72
CA ASP A 642 7.41 25.88 -16.22
C ASP A 642 8.88 25.67 -15.85
N ALA A 643 9.16 25.24 -14.62
CA ALA A 643 10.52 25.00 -14.17
C ALA A 643 11.17 23.81 -14.90
N ARG A 644 10.38 22.79 -15.25
CA ARG A 644 10.86 21.65 -16.05
C ARG A 644 11.00 22.02 -17.52
N LEU A 645 10.08 22.80 -18.06
CA LEU A 645 10.14 23.31 -19.43
C LEU A 645 11.38 24.19 -19.63
N GLU A 646 11.71 25.05 -18.66
CA GLU A 646 12.94 25.84 -18.67
C GLU A 646 14.20 24.97 -18.64
N ARG A 647 14.22 23.89 -17.82
CA ARG A 647 15.34 22.94 -17.83
C ARG A 647 15.48 22.23 -19.17
N ILE A 648 14.37 21.75 -19.74
CA ILE A 648 14.37 21.07 -21.05
C ILE A 648 14.85 22.03 -22.15
N ARG A 649 14.41 23.31 -22.11
CA ARG A 649 14.91 24.34 -23.03
C ARG A 649 16.40 24.59 -22.85
N ALA A 650 16.88 24.72 -21.62
CA ALA A 650 18.30 24.93 -21.36
C ALA A 650 19.17 23.72 -21.78
N GLU A 651 18.70 22.49 -21.55
CA GLU A 651 19.36 21.27 -22.04
C GLU A 651 19.34 21.19 -23.57
N PHE A 652 18.24 21.62 -24.20
CA PHE A 652 18.12 21.71 -25.65
C PHE A 652 19.11 22.75 -26.22
N ASP A 653 19.16 23.94 -25.64
CA ASP A 653 20.09 25.00 -26.04
C ASP A 653 21.56 24.55 -25.84
N ALA A 654 21.88 23.90 -24.72
CA ALA A 654 23.21 23.36 -24.44
C ALA A 654 23.62 22.25 -25.43
N ALA A 655 22.71 21.33 -25.77
CA ALA A 655 22.98 20.30 -26.77
C ALA A 655 23.23 20.89 -28.16
N VAL A 656 22.55 21.99 -28.50
CA VAL A 656 22.78 22.76 -29.73
C VAL A 656 24.14 23.51 -29.69
N GLU A 657 24.61 23.91 -28.52
CA GLU A 657 25.91 24.58 -28.33
C GLU A 657 27.11 23.61 -28.31
N GLU A 658 26.96 22.41 -27.73
CA GLU A 658 28.04 21.40 -27.61
C GLU A 658 28.44 20.78 -28.97
N ASP A 659 27.50 20.69 -29.91
CA ASP A 659 27.77 20.37 -31.31
C ASP A 659 27.30 21.53 -32.21
N PRO A 660 28.08 22.62 -32.26
CA PRO A 660 27.65 23.87 -32.86
C PRO A 660 27.47 23.71 -34.37
N LEU A 661 26.24 23.98 -34.81
CA LEU A 661 25.79 24.19 -36.19
C LEU A 661 26.91 24.45 -37.20
N ASP A 662 27.15 23.53 -38.13
CA ASP A 662 27.61 23.90 -39.47
C ASP A 662 26.56 23.47 -40.50
N LEU A 663 25.77 24.46 -40.95
CA LEU A 663 24.59 24.23 -41.78
C LEU A 663 24.60 25.12 -43.02
N GLY A 664 25.50 24.79 -43.94
CA GLY A 664 25.08 24.74 -45.34
C GLY A 664 23.88 23.79 -45.48
N ALA A 665 22.66 24.34 -45.48
CA ALA A 665 21.37 23.67 -45.74
C ALA A 665 20.56 23.08 -44.55
N GLY A 666 20.81 23.49 -43.31
CA GLY A 666 19.75 23.55 -42.29
C GLY A 666 19.10 22.24 -41.83
N GLN A 667 19.86 21.23 -41.38
CA GLN A 667 19.33 20.00 -40.76
C GLN A 667 20.16 19.58 -39.54
N VAL A 668 19.53 19.50 -38.36
CA VAL A 668 20.11 18.76 -37.22
C VAL A 668 20.09 17.26 -37.57
N GLU A 669 21.08 16.48 -37.11
CA GLU A 669 20.93 15.03 -37.11
C GLU A 669 19.69 14.67 -36.27
N GLU A 670 18.63 14.26 -36.96
CA GLU A 670 17.27 14.10 -36.44
C GLU A 670 17.19 13.14 -35.24
N ARG A 671 18.19 12.25 -35.11
CA ARG A 671 18.30 11.25 -34.03
C ARG A 671 18.66 11.84 -32.66
N ILE A 672 19.48 12.88 -32.58
CA ILE A 672 20.00 13.40 -31.29
C ILE A 672 18.89 14.15 -30.53
N LEU A 673 17.93 14.73 -31.26
CA LEU A 673 16.94 15.65 -30.72
C LEU A 673 15.71 14.99 -30.09
N ALA A 674 15.32 13.80 -30.56
CA ALA A 674 14.09 13.17 -30.10
C ALA A 674 14.32 12.24 -28.91
N GLU A 675 15.37 11.42 -28.96
CA GLU A 675 15.68 10.41 -27.93
C GLU A 675 15.97 11.01 -26.55
N THR A 676 16.49 12.25 -26.52
CA THR A 676 16.88 12.97 -25.30
C THR A 676 15.67 13.47 -24.50
N PHE A 677 14.59 13.85 -25.18
CA PHE A 677 13.44 14.52 -24.55
C PHE A 677 12.12 13.76 -24.67
N VAL A 678 12.04 12.78 -25.59
CA VAL A 678 10.89 11.90 -25.78
C VAL A 678 11.42 10.46 -25.95
N PRO A 679 10.95 9.47 -25.16
CA PRO A 679 11.34 8.09 -25.38
C PRO A 679 11.04 7.67 -26.83
N LEU A 680 11.94 6.90 -27.45
CA LEU A 680 11.66 6.28 -28.74
C LEU A 680 10.31 5.53 -28.68
N PRO A 681 9.47 5.62 -29.73
CA PRO A 681 8.28 4.82 -29.84
C PRO A 681 8.64 3.38 -29.57
N TRP A 682 7.89 2.70 -28.70
CA TRP A 682 8.19 1.31 -28.36
C TRP A 682 8.23 0.38 -29.59
N ARG A 683 7.57 0.76 -30.70
CA ARG A 683 7.61 0.06 -31.99
C ARG A 683 8.99 0.06 -32.66
N GLN A 684 9.88 0.96 -32.26
CA GLN A 684 11.26 1.06 -32.73
C GLN A 684 12.26 0.43 -31.75
N GLU A 685 11.81 -0.06 -30.59
CA GLU A 685 12.70 -0.75 -29.67
C GLU A 685 13.13 -2.11 -30.20
N LEU A 686 14.32 -2.53 -29.78
CA LEU A 686 14.94 -3.83 -30.05
C LEU A 686 13.95 -5.00 -29.94
N TRP A 687 13.17 -5.08 -28.87
CA TRP A 687 12.21 -6.15 -28.70
C TRP A 687 11.05 -6.07 -29.69
N ALA A 688 10.64 -4.89 -30.15
CA ALA A 688 9.53 -4.75 -31.08
C ALA A 688 9.91 -5.09 -32.52
N ILE A 689 11.17 -4.89 -32.93
CA ILE A 689 11.63 -5.11 -34.32
C ILE A 689 12.35 -6.44 -34.54
N ALA A 690 12.91 -7.05 -33.49
CA ALA A 690 13.61 -8.32 -33.60
C ALA A 690 12.67 -9.45 -34.08
N THR A 691 13.18 -10.33 -34.95
CA THR A 691 12.50 -11.60 -35.29
C THR A 691 13.05 -12.71 -34.42
N TYR A 692 12.20 -13.54 -33.82
CA TYR A 692 12.65 -14.55 -32.84
C TYR A 692 12.87 -15.93 -33.46
N SER A 693 13.19 -15.99 -34.75
CA SER A 693 13.45 -17.25 -35.45
C SER A 693 14.86 -17.78 -35.16
N VAL A 694 15.01 -19.11 -35.21
CA VAL A 694 16.25 -19.84 -34.87
C VAL A 694 17.44 -19.47 -35.80
N GLN A 695 17.18 -18.84 -36.94
CA GLN A 695 18.21 -18.48 -37.94
C GLN A 695 18.98 -17.18 -37.61
N PHE A 696 18.57 -16.40 -36.61
CA PHE A 696 19.20 -15.11 -36.29
C PHE A 696 20.50 -15.22 -35.49
N ARG A 697 20.89 -16.43 -35.04
CA ARG A 697 22.12 -16.67 -34.26
C ARG A 697 23.41 -16.43 -35.06
N ASP A 698 23.35 -16.42 -36.40
CA ASP A 698 24.52 -16.35 -37.28
C ASP A 698 24.85 -14.94 -37.80
N ARG A 699 24.08 -13.91 -37.46
CA ARG A 699 24.37 -12.51 -37.85
C ARG A 699 24.55 -11.67 -36.60
N GLY A 700 25.80 -11.57 -36.15
CA GLY A 700 26.18 -10.72 -35.02
C GLY A 700 25.60 -9.32 -35.15
N PHE A 701 25.03 -8.83 -34.04
CA PHE A 701 24.56 -7.46 -33.93
C PHE A 701 25.77 -6.51 -33.89
N GLY A 702 26.04 -5.83 -35.00
CA GLY A 702 26.71 -4.54 -35.00
C GLY A 702 25.64 -3.46 -35.05
N PHE A 703 25.51 -2.64 -34.02
CA PHE A 703 24.67 -1.43 -34.07
C PHE A 703 25.49 -0.23 -34.56
N TYR A 704 24.85 0.62 -35.36
CA TYR A 704 25.27 1.96 -35.82
C TYR A 704 26.10 2.12 -37.11
N GLN A 705 25.79 1.42 -38.21
CA GLN A 705 26.31 1.88 -39.53
C GLN A 705 25.37 1.91 -40.74
N ASP A 706 24.19 1.30 -40.72
CA ASP A 706 23.36 1.30 -41.94
C ASP A 706 22.21 2.32 -41.87
N ASP A 707 22.52 3.52 -42.39
CA ASP A 707 21.64 4.65 -42.74
C ASP A 707 20.52 4.32 -43.76
N GLU A 708 20.36 3.05 -44.13
CA GLU A 708 19.52 2.67 -45.28
C GLU A 708 18.02 2.66 -44.95
N TYR A 709 17.63 2.40 -43.69
CA TYR A 709 16.22 2.33 -43.29
C TYR A 709 15.54 3.72 -43.16
N LEU A 710 16.31 4.81 -43.11
CA LEU A 710 15.79 6.18 -43.06
C LEU A 710 15.72 6.86 -44.43
N ARG A 711 16.14 6.17 -45.51
CA ARG A 711 16.12 6.71 -46.89
C ARG A 711 15.01 6.14 -47.78
N GLU A 712 14.32 5.07 -47.37
CA GLU A 712 13.09 4.57 -48.03
C GLU A 712 11.83 5.05 -47.31
#